data_AF-A0A2N9NWX4-F1
#
_entry.id   AF-A0A2N9NWX4-F1
#
_cell.length_a   1.000
_cell.length_b   1.000
_cell.length_c   1.000
_cell.angle_alpha   90.00
_cell.angle_beta   90.00
_cell.angle_gamma   90.00
#
_symmetry.space_group_name_H-M   'P 1'
#
loop_
_entity.id
_entity.type
_entity.pdbx_description
1 polymer ?
#
loop_
_entity_poly.entity_id
_entity_poly.type
_entity_poly.pdbx_seq_one_letter_code
_entity_poly.pdbx_strand_id
1 'polypeptide(L)'
;MPCVVVAPVARGFCVLAALLTCELCAAMAAADKPPTPPQPELLTNLFQLRRCAEQQPAFVHPIRIVAEVYDMDRAHGVLLARDASGVEFIRLDLKDRALEPGATVCLEAKGCGVKPSSFGLAVVPGMAVDNDGIHPMKVESGTVFLQAGANPIRVAWFNGPGELGLTLEYEGPDLPRQRIPASVLSRARVDPDTGRTNYSAGLDYRCYQGVWRLLPDFAQYRPATTGVASNFDLGVRARNQDVGLEFGGFITIPRDGAYTFYLTCDDGGRLWVGESSADVRILSQQPAPLAAGQVPATARDRPWVALEGTVNFVGLRGTGGELQMRVGNGDIRVEVFEGGDSLPCLPLRSKVRVSGIYQDLVNEDGSTVPGVLMVTSWEAVQRVRPSELLSGKVVGAEETTKRPLAETAWTASAAPAITTVAEVKALSAELAKQQLPVSIRGVITTVLPEYDGAVVQDSTRGIFIYLPDAKKSELSLRRGEFYQIDGVTGPGLFAPVIVPRRITRLGAGQWPQPQHATWAHLVNGSLDTQYVEIDGVVTAVQDQSLSLLTEGGKVTLNLIGFRANALARYVNAVVRVRGCVFAPFNEQTRELQTGTIRVGDAAVSVLQPPPRDVFDIPQRSIAELLFYDPEAAPFRRLKVSGQITHGRRGEYFLSQGTNGMRVTTGNSGPTTNSGPFSVGDLVEAAGFLGLGGPAAELKEAVMRKKGSAPLPAPTKLTPDQLLLACYADTLVQVVATLMDQWREGSDQVLELQSGFLAFRARIDHGRQPFSLPPSGSRLELTGVCVPLGSRAGDGTVSGFELLLSSPAALRVLATPPWWTLRRGVILAGTLAALLCLVLVWNRELHRQIQERSRQLETEIRTRERAEQQRAAEAERARIARDLHDELGTSLTEMSLLASAGLGELPGAEKSQDRFRAIAEKARALVSGLDVIVWAIDPKRNSLQSFADYLGSYAEELLSASSTVCRLRIPIECDAVTLTGSARHSLFLAVKEALNNVIRHASATEVELQITQFDHRLEIVIADNGRGFDWNTIRRGNGLTNIRQRLEALHGQCQIESQPGKGTTVKCAVPLPHNPS
;
A
#
# COMPACT_ATOMS: atom_id res chain seq x y z
N MET A 1 7.90 52.58 58.37
CA MET A 1 7.01 52.27 59.52
C MET A 1 7.07 50.77 59.79
N PRO A 2 7.13 50.30 61.05
CA PRO A 2 8.04 50.62 62.17
C PRO A 2 9.05 49.45 62.42
N CYS A 3 10.29 49.71 62.88
CA CYS A 3 10.77 49.71 64.27
C CYS A 3 10.52 48.43 65.08
N VAL A 4 11.61 47.74 65.51
CA VAL A 4 12.00 47.62 66.94
C VAL A 4 13.53 47.50 67.06
N VAL A 5 14.08 48.36 67.92
CA VAL A 5 15.46 48.48 68.42
C VAL A 5 15.59 47.63 69.70
N VAL A 6 16.75 47.03 70.04
CA VAL A 6 17.65 47.47 71.13
C VAL A 6 18.86 46.51 71.19
N ALA A 7 20.04 47.13 71.41
CA ALA A 7 21.41 46.63 71.47
C ALA A 7 21.77 45.98 72.84
N PRO A 8 23.03 45.99 73.34
CA PRO A 8 24.26 45.29 72.88
C PRO A 8 24.93 44.49 74.02
N VAL A 9 25.64 43.39 73.74
CA VAL A 9 26.68 42.85 74.65
C VAL A 9 27.84 42.24 73.85
N ALA A 10 29.06 42.45 74.38
CA ALA A 10 30.30 41.71 74.13
C ALA A 10 31.24 42.21 73.01
N ARG A 11 31.90 43.33 73.32
CA ARG A 11 33.25 43.76 72.89
C ARG A 11 34.39 42.77 73.28
N GLY A 12 34.13 41.46 73.35
CA GLY A 12 35.09 40.44 73.79
C GLY A 12 35.56 39.46 72.71
N PHE A 13 34.91 39.43 71.54
CA PHE A 13 35.18 38.43 70.49
C PHE A 13 36.10 38.91 69.35
N CYS A 14 36.42 40.21 69.27
CA CYS A 14 37.19 40.76 68.15
C CYS A 14 38.72 40.62 68.26
N VAL A 15 39.27 40.24 69.43
CA VAL A 15 40.73 40.09 69.59
C VAL A 15 41.20 38.65 69.35
N LEU A 16 40.35 37.63 69.53
CA LEU A 16 40.69 36.24 69.21
C LEU A 16 40.59 35.93 67.71
N ALA A 17 39.70 36.61 66.97
CA ALA A 17 39.51 36.40 65.53
C ALA A 17 40.62 37.02 64.67
N ALA A 18 41.33 38.05 65.17
CA ALA A 18 42.40 38.72 64.44
C ALA A 18 43.77 38.01 64.55
N LEU A 19 44.00 37.25 65.62
CA LEU A 19 45.23 36.46 65.78
C LEU A 19 45.16 35.11 65.05
N LEU A 20 43.98 34.48 64.98
CA LEU A 20 43.76 33.24 64.22
C LEU A 20 43.73 33.43 62.70
N THR A 21 43.50 34.65 62.21
CA THR A 21 43.50 34.95 60.76
C THR A 21 44.90 35.27 60.21
N CYS A 22 45.85 35.69 61.06
CA CYS A 22 47.23 35.95 60.62
C CYS A 22 48.12 34.69 60.57
N GLU A 23 47.96 33.75 61.52
CA GLU A 23 48.73 32.48 61.47
C GLU A 23 48.20 31.49 60.43
N LEU A 24 46.88 31.49 60.14
CA LEU A 24 46.35 30.70 59.02
C LEU A 24 46.71 31.28 57.64
N CYS A 25 46.85 32.61 57.49
CA CYS A 25 47.31 33.19 56.23
C CYS A 25 48.82 32.95 55.99
N ALA A 26 49.64 32.89 57.03
CA ALA A 26 51.06 32.58 56.89
C ALA A 26 51.32 31.07 56.65
N ALA A 27 50.46 30.18 57.18
CA ALA A 27 50.55 28.74 56.93
C ALA A 27 49.96 28.30 55.57
N MET A 28 48.93 29.01 55.05
CA MET A 28 48.38 28.73 53.72
C MET A 28 49.22 29.31 52.56
N ALA A 29 50.14 30.23 52.83
CA ALA A 29 51.07 30.77 51.83
C ALA A 29 52.36 29.92 51.65
N ALA A 30 52.56 28.90 52.49
CA ALA A 30 53.77 28.05 52.48
C ALA A 30 53.51 26.58 52.08
N ALA A 31 52.26 26.21 51.77
CA ALA A 31 51.87 24.84 51.43
C ALA A 31 50.87 24.80 50.26
N ASP A 32 51.32 25.25 49.10
CA ASP A 32 50.95 24.67 47.80
C ASP A 32 51.82 25.33 46.72
N LYS A 33 53.11 24.98 46.71
CA LYS A 33 53.77 24.87 45.42
C LYS A 33 53.15 23.61 44.80
N PRO A 34 52.41 23.70 43.68
CA PRO A 34 52.03 22.49 42.97
C PRO A 34 53.31 21.67 42.76
N PRO A 35 53.29 20.34 42.98
CA PRO A 35 54.46 19.53 42.74
C PRO A 35 54.98 19.90 41.35
N THR A 36 56.26 20.29 41.28
CA THR A 36 56.92 20.59 40.01
C THR A 36 56.55 19.44 39.07
N PRO A 37 55.86 19.71 37.94
CA PRO A 37 55.41 18.64 37.06
C PRO A 37 56.62 17.76 36.75
N PRO A 38 56.49 16.42 36.81
CA PRO A 38 57.61 15.52 36.59
C PRO A 38 58.27 15.89 35.26
N GLN A 39 59.58 16.15 35.28
CA GLN A 39 60.30 16.45 34.05
C GLN A 39 60.13 15.27 33.10
N PRO A 40 59.73 15.49 31.84
CA PRO A 40 59.58 14.41 30.88
C PRO A 40 60.94 13.73 30.69
N GLU A 41 61.02 12.45 31.07
CA GLU A 41 62.22 11.63 30.94
C GLU A 41 62.58 11.45 29.45
N LEU A 42 63.86 11.56 29.12
CA LEU A 42 64.37 11.31 27.76
C LEU A 42 64.17 9.84 27.40
N LEU A 43 63.39 9.57 26.36
CA LEU A 43 63.14 8.20 25.89
C LEU A 43 64.31 7.73 25.03
N THR A 44 64.99 6.68 25.47
CA THR A 44 66.25 6.20 24.87
C THR A 44 66.14 4.84 24.15
N ASN A 45 65.04 4.13 24.35
CA ASN A 45 64.78 2.82 23.76
C ASN A 45 63.30 2.63 23.39
N LEU A 46 63.01 1.62 22.56
CA LEU A 46 61.69 1.32 22.04
C LEU A 46 60.69 0.86 23.12
N PHE A 47 61.16 0.16 24.16
CA PHE A 47 60.32 -0.21 25.29
C PHE A 47 59.81 1.02 26.07
N GLN A 48 60.69 1.98 26.35
CA GLN A 48 60.32 3.27 26.97
C GLN A 48 59.34 4.04 26.09
N LEU A 49 59.57 4.06 24.76
CA LEU A 49 58.67 4.68 23.80
C LEU A 49 57.26 4.05 23.83
N ARG A 50 57.19 2.71 23.88
CA ARG A 50 55.92 1.96 23.98
C ARG A 50 55.19 2.22 25.29
N ARG A 51 55.90 2.09 26.42
CA ARG A 51 55.33 2.32 27.75
C ARG A 51 54.81 3.74 27.90
N CYS A 52 55.52 4.73 27.36
CA CYS A 52 55.06 6.12 27.33
C CYS A 52 53.71 6.25 26.59
N ALA A 53 53.60 5.66 25.39
CA ALA A 53 52.37 5.66 24.61
C ALA A 53 51.19 4.94 25.29
N GLU A 54 51.47 3.99 26.19
CA GLU A 54 50.46 3.26 26.96
C GLU A 54 50.02 3.99 28.25
N GLN A 55 50.83 4.91 28.78
CA GLN A 55 50.67 5.45 30.13
C GLN A 55 50.08 6.86 30.22
N GLN A 56 50.12 7.73 29.19
CA GLN A 56 49.56 9.09 29.30
C GLN A 56 49.30 9.83 27.96
N PRO A 57 48.20 10.59 27.83
CA PRO A 57 47.90 11.41 26.64
C PRO A 57 48.49 12.84 26.64
N ALA A 58 49.15 13.31 27.70
CA ALA A 58 49.36 14.77 27.92
C ALA A 58 50.82 15.26 28.07
N PHE A 59 51.84 14.40 27.94
CA PHE A 59 53.25 14.84 28.04
C PHE A 59 54.00 14.63 26.72
N VAL A 60 54.62 15.69 26.24
CA VAL A 60 55.50 15.68 25.06
C VAL A 60 56.91 15.33 25.54
N HIS A 61 57.46 14.21 25.07
CA HIS A 61 58.76 13.68 25.50
C HIS A 61 59.87 14.02 24.51
N PRO A 62 61.09 14.31 24.98
CA PRO A 62 62.26 14.22 24.12
C PRO A 62 62.59 12.74 23.86
N ILE A 63 62.97 12.41 22.63
CA ILE A 63 63.39 11.06 22.22
C ILE A 63 64.80 11.11 21.65
N ARG A 64 65.59 10.09 21.98
CA ARG A 64 66.89 9.82 21.36
C ARG A 64 67.10 8.31 21.33
N ILE A 65 66.56 7.67 20.30
CA ILE A 65 66.55 6.21 20.18
C ILE A 65 67.49 5.79 19.05
N VAL A 66 68.41 4.87 19.36
CA VAL A 66 69.27 4.25 18.35
C VAL A 66 68.70 2.88 18.01
N ALA A 67 68.30 2.67 16.76
CA ALA A 67 67.68 1.45 16.31
C ALA A 67 68.15 1.03 14.91
N GLU A 68 68.11 -0.26 14.65
CA GLU A 68 68.31 -0.85 13.33
C GLU A 68 66.97 -0.90 12.58
N VAL A 69 66.98 -0.57 11.29
CA VAL A 69 65.78 -0.55 10.45
C VAL A 69 65.65 -1.89 9.74
N TYR A 70 64.63 -2.67 10.03
CA TYR A 70 64.38 -3.98 9.38
C TYR A 70 63.61 -3.86 8.08
N ASP A 71 62.68 -2.90 8.03
CA ASP A 71 61.83 -2.65 6.89
C ASP A 71 61.26 -1.23 6.96
N MET A 72 60.75 -0.71 5.85
CA MET A 72 60.13 0.61 5.82
C MET A 72 59.07 0.75 4.74
N ASP A 73 58.08 1.61 5.01
CA ASP A 73 57.21 2.17 4.00
C ASP A 73 57.54 3.66 3.85
N ARG A 74 58.27 3.99 2.77
CA ARG A 74 58.68 5.37 2.47
C ARG A 74 57.49 6.26 2.10
N ALA A 75 56.49 5.71 1.42
CA ALA A 75 55.35 6.49 0.95
C ALA A 75 54.52 7.05 2.12
N HIS A 76 54.47 6.32 3.23
CA HIS A 76 53.64 6.65 4.38
C HIS A 76 54.42 6.96 5.67
N GLY A 77 55.76 6.96 5.61
CA GLY A 77 56.60 7.39 6.72
C GLY A 77 56.70 6.37 7.86
N VAL A 78 56.70 5.06 7.57
CA VAL A 78 56.71 4.01 8.60
C VAL A 78 58.04 3.27 8.60
N LEU A 79 58.65 3.16 9.78
CA LEU A 79 59.85 2.36 10.02
C LEU A 79 59.52 1.16 10.90
N LEU A 80 60.02 -0.01 10.51
CA LEU A 80 60.16 -1.15 11.40
C LEU A 80 61.53 -1.07 12.06
N ALA A 81 61.57 -0.63 13.32
CA ALA A 81 62.81 -0.41 14.07
C ALA A 81 63.03 -1.51 15.11
N ARG A 82 64.30 -1.91 15.30
CA ARG A 82 64.75 -2.85 16.33
C ARG A 82 65.86 -2.23 17.18
N ASP A 83 65.76 -2.36 18.49
CA ASP A 83 66.85 -2.12 19.42
C ASP A 83 67.04 -3.32 20.37
N ALA A 84 67.86 -3.17 21.40
CA ALA A 84 68.04 -4.21 22.42
C ALA A 84 66.79 -4.48 23.27
N SER A 85 65.80 -3.58 23.26
CA SER A 85 64.55 -3.69 24.03
C SER A 85 63.39 -4.31 23.24
N GLY A 86 63.50 -4.40 21.92
CA GLY A 86 62.53 -5.12 21.08
C GLY A 86 62.41 -4.56 19.66
N VAL A 87 61.28 -4.89 19.01
CA VAL A 87 60.92 -4.42 17.67
C VAL A 87 59.63 -3.60 17.74
N GLU A 88 59.54 -2.50 17.00
CA GLU A 88 58.35 -1.65 16.94
C GLU A 88 58.15 -0.99 15.57
N PHE A 89 56.88 -0.81 15.19
CA PHE A 89 56.54 0.08 14.07
C PHE A 89 56.49 1.53 14.57
N ILE A 90 57.23 2.40 13.91
CA ILE A 90 57.28 3.83 14.24
C ILE A 90 56.86 4.60 13.00
N ARG A 91 55.74 5.31 13.09
CA ARG A 91 55.32 6.29 12.10
C ARG A 91 55.95 7.64 12.42
N LEU A 92 56.67 8.22 11.46
CA LEU A 92 57.31 9.53 11.55
C LEU A 92 57.44 10.16 10.16
N ASP A 93 57.73 11.46 10.10
CA ASP A 93 57.97 12.15 8.83
C ASP A 93 59.35 11.79 8.27
N LEU A 94 59.38 10.81 7.37
CA LEU A 94 60.55 10.45 6.57
C LEU A 94 60.67 11.40 5.37
N LYS A 95 60.99 12.68 5.61
CA LYS A 95 61.40 13.63 4.55
C LYS A 95 62.40 12.96 3.61
N ASP A 96 62.38 13.22 2.29
CA ASP A 96 63.20 12.64 1.19
C ASP A 96 64.65 12.21 1.53
N ARG A 97 64.81 11.24 2.43
CA ARG A 97 66.08 10.78 2.99
C ARG A 97 66.33 9.38 2.42
N ALA A 98 67.54 9.16 1.93
CA ALA A 98 67.98 7.88 1.36
C ALA A 98 68.25 6.83 2.46
N LEU A 99 67.20 6.43 3.19
CA LEU A 99 67.25 5.40 4.22
C LEU A 99 66.93 4.04 3.59
N GLU A 100 67.75 3.01 3.82
CA GLU A 100 67.55 1.65 3.31
C GLU A 100 67.36 0.64 4.46
N PRO A 101 66.59 -0.46 4.26
CA PRO A 101 66.57 -1.57 5.22
C PRO A 101 67.98 -2.08 5.54
N GLY A 102 68.22 -2.39 6.81
CA GLY A 102 69.52 -2.74 7.38
C GLY A 102 70.32 -1.55 7.94
N ALA A 103 69.90 -0.30 7.69
CA ALA A 103 70.59 0.87 8.26
C ALA A 103 70.40 0.99 9.78
N THR A 104 71.42 1.51 10.47
CA THR A 104 71.29 1.94 11.88
C THR A 104 70.98 3.44 11.92
N VAL A 105 69.90 3.81 12.59
CA VAL A 105 69.42 5.19 12.70
C VAL A 105 69.39 5.67 14.14
N CYS A 106 69.60 6.97 14.33
CA CYS A 106 69.28 7.69 15.55
C CYS A 106 68.01 8.53 15.29
N LEU A 107 66.92 8.19 15.97
CA LEU A 107 65.68 8.95 16.01
C LEU A 107 65.80 9.97 17.14
N GLU A 108 65.93 11.25 16.80
CA GLU A 108 66.08 12.34 17.77
C GLU A 108 64.95 13.35 17.59
N ALA A 109 64.16 13.59 18.64
CA ALA A 109 63.19 14.68 18.65
C ALA A 109 63.25 15.37 20.01
N LYS A 110 63.25 16.70 19.99
CA LYS A 110 63.41 17.49 21.22
C LYS A 110 62.11 17.69 22.00
N GLY A 111 60.98 17.40 21.35
CA GLY A 111 59.65 17.45 21.95
C GLY A 111 58.60 16.92 20.99
N CYS A 112 58.35 15.62 21.02
CA CYS A 112 57.33 14.96 20.22
C CYS A 112 56.26 14.28 21.08
N GLY A 113 55.04 14.24 20.57
CA GLY A 113 53.99 13.40 21.12
C GLY A 113 54.22 11.96 20.65
N VAL A 114 54.13 11.00 21.56
CA VAL A 114 54.12 9.59 21.21
C VAL A 114 52.71 9.08 21.44
N LYS A 115 52.06 8.61 20.39
CA LYS A 115 50.72 8.05 20.52
C LYS A 115 50.59 6.69 19.84
N PRO A 116 49.69 5.83 20.31
CA PRO A 116 49.17 4.70 19.54
C PRO A 116 48.82 5.10 18.10
N SER A 117 49.29 4.32 17.13
CA SER A 117 48.80 4.38 15.74
C SER A 117 47.97 3.13 15.42
N SER A 118 47.32 3.08 14.25
CA SER A 118 46.67 1.87 13.72
C SER A 118 47.59 0.65 13.79
N PHE A 119 48.91 0.86 13.66
CA PHE A 119 49.92 -0.11 14.07
C PHE A 119 51.08 0.57 14.80
N GLY A 120 51.61 -0.12 15.81
CA GLY A 120 52.74 0.36 16.62
C GLY A 120 52.49 1.76 17.20
N LEU A 121 53.48 2.62 17.02
CA LEU A 121 53.57 3.95 17.62
C LEU A 121 53.71 5.02 16.53
N ALA A 122 53.07 6.17 16.73
CA ALA A 122 53.30 7.34 15.91
C ALA A 122 54.03 8.39 16.75
N VAL A 123 55.15 8.85 16.22
CA VAL A 123 55.86 10.02 16.71
C VAL A 123 55.33 11.22 15.94
N VAL A 124 54.47 11.98 16.59
CA VAL A 124 53.78 13.13 16.01
C VAL A 124 54.32 14.43 16.57
N PRO A 125 54.14 15.57 15.86
CA PRO A 125 54.35 16.88 16.47
C PRO A 125 53.69 16.95 17.84
N GLY A 126 54.39 17.53 18.83
CA GLY A 126 53.88 17.67 20.19
C GLY A 126 52.54 18.42 20.21
N MET A 127 51.44 17.69 20.34
CA MET A 127 50.14 18.28 20.64
C MET A 127 50.16 18.67 22.11
N ALA A 128 50.20 19.97 22.36
CA ALA A 128 50.31 20.52 23.69
C ALA A 128 48.95 20.46 24.41
N VAL A 129 47.84 20.66 23.69
CA VAL A 129 46.48 20.64 24.27
C VAL A 129 45.49 20.06 23.25
N ASP A 130 44.66 19.11 23.69
CA ASP A 130 43.50 18.61 22.95
C ASP A 130 42.22 18.99 23.69
N ASN A 131 41.49 19.96 23.13
CA ASN A 131 40.21 20.43 23.60
C ASN A 131 39.18 20.29 22.48
N ASP A 132 39.23 19.16 21.76
CA ASP A 132 38.38 18.90 20.58
C ASP A 132 37.02 18.30 20.95
N GLY A 133 36.00 18.59 20.15
CA GLY A 133 34.61 18.15 20.36
C GLY A 133 33.62 19.30 20.57
N ILE A 134 32.33 18.95 20.64
CA ILE A 134 31.26 19.93 20.90
C ILE A 134 31.03 20.00 22.41
N HIS A 135 31.37 21.13 23.04
CA HIS A 135 31.21 21.35 24.48
C HIS A 135 31.17 22.86 24.79
N PRO A 136 30.48 23.34 25.84
CA PRO A 136 30.56 24.75 26.23
C PRO A 136 32.01 25.19 26.57
N MET A 137 32.25 26.49 26.76
CA MET A 137 33.57 27.04 27.12
C MET A 137 34.26 26.20 28.20
N LYS A 138 35.32 25.50 27.80
CA LYS A 138 36.09 24.59 28.64
C LYS A 138 37.56 24.94 28.49
N VAL A 139 38.30 24.89 29.60
CA VAL A 139 39.75 25.00 29.59
C VAL A 139 40.37 23.61 29.64
N GLU A 140 41.31 23.38 28.73
CA GLU A 140 42.22 22.23 28.77
C GLU A 140 43.66 22.74 28.80
N SER A 141 44.57 21.92 29.29
CA SER A 141 45.97 22.30 29.41
C SER A 141 46.91 21.15 29.17
N GLY A 142 48.13 21.45 28.73
CA GLY A 142 49.21 20.48 28.70
C GLY A 142 50.58 21.12 28.63
N THR A 143 51.58 20.33 28.99
CA THR A 143 52.94 20.79 29.26
C THR A 143 53.91 20.26 28.22
N VAL A 144 54.74 21.15 27.68
CA VAL A 144 55.73 20.84 26.63
C VAL A 144 57.09 21.40 27.05
N PHE A 145 58.15 20.61 26.86
CA PHE A 145 59.51 21.12 26.99
C PHE A 145 59.92 21.89 25.73
N LEU A 146 60.36 23.14 25.88
CA LEU A 146 60.77 24.01 24.78
C LEU A 146 62.17 24.55 25.01
N GLN A 147 62.94 24.73 23.93
CA GLN A 147 64.24 25.40 23.96
C GLN A 147 64.06 26.91 23.79
N ALA A 148 65.00 27.68 24.31
CA ALA A 148 65.09 29.11 24.06
C ALA A 148 65.16 29.41 22.56
N GLY A 149 64.43 30.41 22.10
CA GLY A 149 64.34 30.82 20.70
C GLY A 149 62.98 30.57 20.07
N ALA A 150 62.91 30.63 18.74
CA ALA A 150 61.68 30.50 17.97
C ALA A 150 61.26 29.03 17.84
N ASN A 151 60.13 28.67 18.43
CA ASN A 151 59.55 27.33 18.38
C ASN A 151 58.26 27.36 17.54
N PRO A 152 57.99 26.39 16.67
CA PRO A 152 56.73 26.35 15.93
C PRO A 152 55.51 26.31 16.84
N ILE A 153 54.43 26.99 16.46
CA ILE A 153 53.13 26.95 17.11
C ILE A 153 52.02 26.87 16.07
N ARG A 154 51.03 25.99 16.31
CA ARG A 154 49.83 25.86 15.48
C ARG A 154 48.61 25.72 16.36
N VAL A 155 47.53 26.41 16.02
CA VAL A 155 46.21 26.26 16.66
C VAL A 155 45.17 25.98 15.59
N ALA A 156 44.38 24.93 15.79
CA ALA A 156 43.21 24.65 14.98
C ALA A 156 41.97 24.76 15.85
N TRP A 157 40.91 25.37 15.34
CA TRP A 157 39.65 25.56 16.05
C TRP A 157 38.48 25.49 15.08
N PHE A 158 37.33 25.00 15.51
CA PHE A 158 36.07 25.13 14.76
C PHE A 158 34.93 25.59 15.67
N ASN A 159 33.92 26.20 15.05
CA ASN A 159 32.64 26.54 15.68
C ASN A 159 31.50 25.80 15.00
N GLY A 160 30.65 25.14 15.79
CA GLY A 160 29.36 24.60 15.40
C GLY A 160 28.22 25.58 15.77
N PRO A 161 27.09 25.07 16.27
CA PRO A 161 26.00 25.89 16.79
C PRO A 161 26.23 26.22 18.29
N GLY A 162 26.76 27.41 18.60
CA GLY A 162 27.07 27.76 19.99
C GLY A 162 27.53 29.20 20.21
N GLU A 163 28.21 29.42 21.35
CA GLU A 163 28.94 30.65 21.64
C GLU A 163 30.13 30.82 20.66
N LEU A 164 30.98 31.84 20.86
CA LEU A 164 32.23 31.99 20.10
C LEU A 164 33.39 32.27 21.08
N GLY A 165 34.28 31.31 21.28
CA GLY A 165 35.37 31.45 22.26
C GLY A 165 36.66 30.74 21.86
N LEU A 166 37.76 31.50 21.82
CA LEU A 166 39.12 30.97 21.73
C LEU A 166 40.06 31.86 22.55
N THR A 167 40.69 31.30 23.58
CA THR A 167 41.70 31.99 24.37
C THR A 167 42.87 31.06 24.63
N LEU A 168 44.08 31.59 24.47
CA LEU A 168 45.31 30.84 24.71
C LEU A 168 46.21 31.54 25.73
N GLU A 169 46.57 30.81 26.77
CA GLU A 169 47.46 31.24 27.84
C GLU A 169 48.62 30.26 27.98
N TYR A 170 49.71 30.73 28.58
CA TYR A 170 50.88 29.91 28.85
C TYR A 170 51.57 30.35 30.13
N GLU A 171 52.20 29.40 30.80
CA GLU A 171 53.12 29.60 31.90
C GLU A 171 54.40 28.81 31.63
N GLY A 172 55.48 29.18 32.28
CA GLY A 172 56.74 28.48 32.11
C GLY A 172 57.72 28.83 33.20
N PRO A 173 58.98 28.40 33.05
CA PRO A 173 59.96 28.59 34.08
C PRO A 173 60.23 30.11 34.17
N ASP A 174 60.03 30.71 35.35
CA ASP A 174 60.09 32.16 35.63
C ASP A 174 59.11 33.01 34.80
N LEU A 175 58.05 32.40 34.28
CA LEU A 175 57.01 33.08 33.52
C LEU A 175 55.63 32.76 34.15
N PRO A 176 54.96 33.72 34.82
CA PRO A 176 53.64 33.48 35.38
C PRO A 176 52.62 33.24 34.26
N ARG A 177 51.55 32.49 34.56
CA ARG A 177 50.43 32.26 33.64
C ARG A 177 49.89 33.58 33.11
N GLN A 178 49.92 33.73 31.80
CA GLN A 178 49.46 34.92 31.09
C GLN A 178 48.98 34.56 29.68
N ARG A 179 48.22 35.45 29.03
CA ARG A 179 47.90 35.33 27.60
C ARG A 179 49.16 35.43 26.76
N ILE A 180 49.21 34.71 25.63
CA ILE A 180 50.36 34.78 24.71
C ILE A 180 50.40 36.17 24.04
N PRO A 181 51.46 36.97 24.28
CA PRO A 181 51.56 38.29 23.66
C PRO A 181 51.83 38.20 22.15
N ALA A 182 51.26 39.13 21.37
CA ALA A 182 51.56 39.22 19.93
C ALA A 182 53.06 39.45 19.64
N SER A 183 53.80 40.05 20.57
CA SER A 183 55.24 40.32 20.44
C SER A 183 56.12 39.08 20.42
N VAL A 184 55.64 37.94 20.94
CA VAL A 184 56.39 36.68 20.90
C VAL A 184 56.00 35.81 19.71
N LEU A 185 55.00 36.21 18.92
CA LEU A 185 54.47 35.47 17.78
C LEU A 185 55.06 35.99 16.46
N SER A 186 55.57 35.07 15.64
CA SER A 186 56.18 35.38 14.35
C SER A 186 55.87 34.33 13.29
N ARG A 187 55.99 34.71 12.03
CA ARG A 187 55.90 33.82 10.86
C ARG A 187 57.25 33.80 10.14
N ALA A 188 57.64 32.64 9.65
CA ALA A 188 58.86 32.45 8.88
C ALA A 188 58.62 32.68 7.39
N ARG A 189 59.50 33.43 6.72
CA ARG A 189 59.66 33.42 5.27
C ARG A 189 61.05 32.98 4.92
N VAL A 190 61.17 31.91 4.16
CA VAL A 190 62.45 31.50 3.58
C VAL A 190 62.70 32.40 2.37
N ASP A 191 63.81 33.12 2.41
CA ASP A 191 64.29 33.87 1.25
C ASP A 191 64.68 32.85 0.15
N PRO A 192 64.02 32.90 -1.02
CA PRO A 192 64.24 31.93 -2.09
C PRO A 192 65.66 31.97 -2.66
N ASP A 193 66.38 33.09 -2.52
CA ASP A 193 67.71 33.27 -3.10
C ASP A 193 68.83 32.87 -2.12
N THR A 194 68.61 33.05 -0.81
CA THR A 194 69.63 32.79 0.23
C THR A 194 69.36 31.57 1.10
N GLY A 195 68.15 31.00 1.03
CA GLY A 195 67.72 29.91 1.91
C GLY A 195 67.60 30.29 3.38
N ARG A 196 67.79 31.58 3.72
CA ARG A 196 67.71 32.07 5.11
C ARG A 196 66.25 32.30 5.51
N THR A 197 65.91 31.83 6.71
CA THR A 197 64.59 32.05 7.31
C THR A 197 64.54 33.41 7.99
N ASN A 198 63.73 34.32 7.47
CA ASN A 198 63.42 35.61 8.09
C ASN A 198 62.11 35.52 8.87
N TYR A 199 62.12 35.94 10.13
CA TYR A 199 60.94 35.98 10.98
C TYR A 199 60.29 37.37 10.93
N SER A 200 58.98 37.43 10.74
CA SER A 200 58.19 38.67 10.75
C SER A 200 57.00 38.54 11.70
N ALA A 201 56.50 39.65 12.25
CA ALA A 201 55.44 39.60 13.26
C ALA A 201 54.12 39.01 12.72
N GLY A 202 53.40 38.29 13.59
CA GLY A 202 52.08 37.70 13.32
C GLY A 202 52.11 36.21 12.96
N LEU A 203 50.93 35.66 12.72
CA LEU A 203 50.66 34.27 12.36
C LEU A 203 49.96 34.20 11.01
N ASP A 204 50.24 33.16 10.24
CA ASP A 204 49.44 32.86 9.05
C ASP A 204 48.14 32.18 9.48
N TYR A 205 47.00 32.58 8.91
CA TYR A 205 45.71 31.93 9.17
C TYR A 205 45.08 31.37 7.90
N ARG A 206 44.28 30.31 8.07
CA ARG A 206 43.40 29.72 7.05
C ARG A 206 42.01 29.54 7.63
N CYS A 207 40.99 30.00 6.93
CA CYS A 207 39.59 29.84 7.31
C CYS A 207 38.92 28.81 6.40
N TYR A 208 38.17 27.89 6.98
CA TYR A 208 37.43 26.84 6.31
C TYR A 208 35.94 26.95 6.64
N GLN A 209 35.09 26.37 5.79
CA GLN A 209 33.65 26.33 5.98
C GLN A 209 33.18 24.88 5.90
N GLY A 210 32.45 24.41 6.90
CA GLY A 210 31.93 23.04 6.96
C GLY A 210 31.28 22.76 8.30
N VAL A 211 30.49 21.68 8.35
CA VAL A 211 29.84 21.21 9.58
C VAL A 211 30.70 20.08 10.14
N TRP A 212 31.21 20.26 11.35
CA TRP A 212 32.07 19.28 12.00
C TRP A 212 31.63 19.04 13.45
N ARG A 213 31.83 17.81 13.94
CA ARG A 213 31.69 17.47 15.36
C ARG A 213 33.03 17.31 16.08
N LEU A 214 34.10 17.17 15.31
CA LEU A 214 35.50 17.04 15.71
C LEU A 214 36.35 17.79 14.68
N LEU A 215 37.50 18.32 15.07
CA LEU A 215 38.43 19.01 14.19
C LEU A 215 38.81 18.13 13.00
N PRO A 216 38.50 18.54 11.76
CA PRO A 216 38.85 17.79 10.58
C PRO A 216 40.36 17.91 10.28
N ASP A 217 40.87 17.01 9.43
CA ASP A 217 42.16 17.23 8.79
C ASP A 217 42.03 18.32 7.72
N PHE A 218 42.32 19.57 8.10
CA PHE A 218 42.21 20.73 7.22
C PHE A 218 43.08 20.64 5.96
N ALA A 219 44.11 19.79 5.93
CA ALA A 219 44.90 19.56 4.72
C ALA A 219 44.08 18.94 3.57
N GLN A 220 42.93 18.32 3.87
CA GLN A 220 42.02 17.73 2.90
C GLN A 220 40.99 18.74 2.35
N TYR A 221 40.97 19.97 2.88
CA TYR A 221 40.00 21.00 2.52
C TYR A 221 40.68 22.18 1.81
N ARG A 222 39.94 22.85 0.92
CA ARG A 222 40.38 24.13 0.38
C ARG A 222 39.97 25.26 1.32
N PRO A 223 40.90 26.13 1.75
CA PRO A 223 40.54 27.26 2.60
C PRO A 223 39.68 28.27 1.82
N ALA A 224 38.63 28.77 2.48
CA ALA A 224 37.77 29.82 1.96
C ALA A 224 38.50 31.17 1.94
N THR A 225 39.28 31.46 2.97
CA THR A 225 40.16 32.64 3.04
C THR A 225 41.48 32.29 3.71
N THR A 226 42.54 33.00 3.35
CA THR A 226 43.85 32.91 3.98
C THR A 226 44.41 34.32 4.19
N GLY A 227 45.28 34.48 5.18
CA GLY A 227 45.86 35.78 5.47
C GLY A 227 46.77 35.74 6.67
N VAL A 228 46.92 36.89 7.33
CA VAL A 228 47.83 37.07 8.46
C VAL A 228 47.05 37.69 9.60
N ALA A 229 47.18 37.12 10.79
CA ALA A 229 46.64 37.66 12.04
C ALA A 229 47.78 38.08 12.98
N SER A 230 47.57 39.10 13.80
CA SER A 230 48.54 39.53 14.81
C SER A 230 48.56 38.62 16.04
N ASN A 231 47.47 37.90 16.29
CA ASN A 231 47.28 36.92 17.36
C ASN A 231 46.25 35.86 16.91
N PHE A 232 45.77 35.00 17.81
CA PHE A 232 44.68 34.03 17.58
C PHE A 232 43.30 34.73 17.50
N ASP A 233 43.16 35.70 16.61
CA ASP A 233 41.98 36.55 16.48
C ASP A 233 40.88 35.86 15.66
N LEU A 234 39.76 35.54 16.31
CA LEU A 234 38.59 34.95 15.64
C LEU A 234 37.91 35.91 14.65
N GLY A 235 38.24 37.21 14.64
CA GLY A 235 37.71 38.20 13.69
C GLY A 235 38.01 37.90 12.23
N VAL A 236 38.99 37.04 11.95
CA VAL A 236 39.38 36.62 10.59
C VAL A 236 38.45 35.56 9.96
N ARG A 237 37.49 35.04 10.73
CA ARG A 237 36.52 34.02 10.28
C ARG A 237 35.59 34.56 9.19
N ALA A 238 35.18 33.67 8.29
CA ALA A 238 34.26 34.02 7.20
C ALA A 238 32.77 34.06 7.64
N ARG A 239 32.41 33.36 8.72
CA ARG A 239 31.04 33.27 9.28
C ARG A 239 31.07 32.91 10.77
N ASN A 240 29.93 32.96 11.46
CA ASN A 240 29.84 32.73 12.92
C ASN A 240 29.58 31.27 13.32
N GLN A 241 29.07 30.43 12.42
CA GLN A 241 28.76 29.02 12.67
C GLN A 241 29.29 28.17 11.52
N ASP A 242 29.54 26.89 11.78
CA ASP A 242 30.07 25.94 10.81
C ASP A 242 31.39 26.43 10.18
N VAL A 243 32.29 26.98 11.00
CA VAL A 243 33.52 27.63 10.54
C VAL A 243 34.74 27.02 11.22
N GLY A 244 35.84 26.90 10.48
CA GLY A 244 37.12 26.40 11.01
C GLY A 244 38.22 27.44 10.81
N LEU A 245 39.11 27.59 11.78
CA LEU A 245 40.30 28.42 11.69
C LEU A 245 41.54 27.60 12.04
N GLU A 246 42.58 27.75 11.22
CA GLU A 246 43.92 27.25 11.51
C GLU A 246 44.89 28.43 11.54
N PHE A 247 45.59 28.62 12.66
CA PHE A 247 46.68 29.58 12.83
C PHE A 247 48.01 28.85 12.88
N GLY A 248 49.02 29.33 12.17
CA GLY A 248 50.36 28.75 12.15
C GLY A 248 51.47 29.80 12.19
N GLY A 249 52.54 29.52 12.92
CA GLY A 249 53.73 30.37 13.01
C GLY A 249 54.73 29.85 14.04
N PHE A 250 55.35 30.77 14.77
CA PHE A 250 56.39 30.52 15.75
C PHE A 250 56.16 31.36 17.01
N ILE A 251 56.39 30.77 18.18
CA ILE A 251 56.44 31.43 19.48
C ILE A 251 57.88 31.54 19.96
N THR A 252 58.28 32.71 20.43
CA THR A 252 59.62 32.95 20.98
C THR A 252 59.64 32.59 22.46
N ILE A 253 60.49 31.62 22.81
CA ILE A 253 60.66 31.10 24.16
C ILE A 253 61.91 31.73 24.79
N PRO A 254 61.83 32.34 25.98
CA PRO A 254 62.95 33.07 26.56
C PRO A 254 64.06 32.17 27.11
N ARG A 255 63.72 30.96 27.57
CA ARG A 255 64.69 30.01 28.13
C ARG A 255 64.23 28.57 27.99
N ASP A 256 65.17 27.64 28.03
CA ASP A 256 64.88 26.21 28.02
C ASP A 256 64.05 25.81 29.25
N GLY A 257 63.04 24.96 29.06
CA GLY A 257 62.32 24.30 30.14
C GLY A 257 60.89 23.91 29.82
N ALA A 258 60.14 23.48 30.83
CA ALA A 258 58.75 23.02 30.69
C ALA A 258 57.77 24.21 30.71
N TYR A 259 57.00 24.37 29.63
CA TYR A 259 55.95 25.37 29.48
C TYR A 259 54.58 24.68 29.47
N THR A 260 53.64 25.17 30.27
CA THR A 260 52.25 24.70 30.26
C THR A 260 51.40 25.67 29.46
N PHE A 261 50.64 25.17 28.50
CA PHE A 261 49.69 25.94 27.71
C PHE A 261 48.27 25.63 28.16
N TYR A 262 47.41 26.63 28.18
CA TYR A 262 45.98 26.52 28.48
C TYR A 262 45.19 27.00 27.29
N LEU A 263 44.35 26.13 26.73
CA LEU A 263 43.45 26.42 25.62
C LEU A 263 42.01 26.42 26.13
N THR A 264 41.35 27.57 26.03
CA THR A 264 39.93 27.72 26.37
C THR A 264 39.11 27.92 25.11
N CYS A 265 38.18 27.00 24.83
CA CYS A 265 37.24 27.08 23.70
C CYS A 265 35.89 26.42 24.01
N ASP A 266 34.88 26.75 23.21
CA ASP A 266 33.45 26.39 23.32
C ASP A 266 32.95 25.45 22.21
N ASP A 267 33.88 24.90 21.46
CA ASP A 267 33.74 23.81 20.51
C ASP A 267 35.18 23.27 20.33
N GLY A 268 35.49 22.58 19.23
CA GLY A 268 36.75 21.89 19.13
C GLY A 268 37.96 22.80 18.91
N GLY A 269 38.97 22.65 19.75
CA GLY A 269 40.25 23.34 19.67
C GLY A 269 41.44 22.42 19.94
N ARG A 270 42.52 22.55 19.15
CA ARG A 270 43.79 21.86 19.38
C ARG A 270 44.98 22.80 19.24
N LEU A 271 45.95 22.61 20.11
CA LEU A 271 47.22 23.35 20.12
C LEU A 271 48.39 22.39 19.90
N TRP A 272 49.30 22.77 19.00
CA TRP A 272 50.60 22.14 18.81
C TRP A 272 51.70 23.16 19.06
N VAL A 273 52.73 22.79 19.82
CA VAL A 273 53.90 23.63 20.10
C VAL A 273 55.17 22.76 20.07
N GLY A 274 56.22 23.21 19.38
CA GLY A 274 57.51 22.51 19.27
C GLY A 274 57.83 21.99 17.86
N GLU A 275 58.91 21.20 17.73
CA GLU A 275 59.38 20.68 16.45
C GLU A 275 58.34 19.76 15.77
N SER A 276 58.17 19.90 14.46
CA SER A 276 57.10 19.26 13.68
C SER A 276 57.33 17.78 13.38
N SER A 277 58.55 17.25 13.56
CA SER A 277 58.95 15.90 13.15
C SER A 277 60.22 15.45 13.87
N ALA A 278 60.32 14.18 14.24
CA ALA A 278 61.59 13.59 14.69
C ALA A 278 62.66 13.64 13.59
N ASP A 279 63.89 14.04 13.92
CA ASP A 279 65.04 13.99 13.04
C ASP A 279 65.60 12.56 13.00
N VAL A 280 65.79 12.02 11.79
CA VAL A 280 66.30 10.66 11.56
C VAL A 280 67.73 10.75 11.02
N ARG A 281 68.73 10.56 11.88
CA ARG A 281 70.14 10.55 11.44
C ARG A 281 70.59 9.13 11.15
N ILE A 282 71.14 8.91 9.97
CA ILE A 282 71.74 7.63 9.59
C ILE A 282 73.12 7.55 10.26
N LEU A 283 73.30 6.59 11.17
CA LEU A 283 74.58 6.33 11.83
C LEU A 283 75.45 5.36 11.02
N SER A 284 74.81 4.37 10.39
CA SER A 284 75.45 3.36 9.56
C SER A 284 74.48 2.87 8.48
N GLN A 285 75.02 2.49 7.32
CA GLN A 285 74.27 1.93 6.19
C GLN A 285 74.75 0.50 5.84
N GLN A 286 75.31 -0.22 6.81
CA GLN A 286 75.72 -1.61 6.62
C GLN A 286 74.51 -2.54 6.78
N PRO A 287 74.07 -3.26 5.74
CA PRO A 287 72.96 -4.19 5.86
C PRO A 287 73.34 -5.31 6.82
N ALA A 288 72.68 -5.39 7.98
CA ALA A 288 72.78 -6.59 8.78
C ALA A 288 72.10 -7.75 8.02
N PRO A 289 72.63 -8.97 8.11
CA PRO A 289 71.99 -10.12 7.50
C PRO A 289 70.61 -10.35 8.13
N LEU A 290 69.55 -10.29 7.31
CA LEU A 290 68.20 -10.71 7.69
C LEU A 290 68.23 -12.20 8.04
N ALA A 291 68.28 -12.52 9.33
CA ALA A 291 68.15 -13.89 9.79
C ALA A 291 66.68 -14.34 9.62
N ALA A 292 66.42 -15.20 8.64
CA ALA A 292 65.14 -15.90 8.53
C ALA A 292 64.94 -16.80 9.76
N GLY A 293 64.08 -16.39 10.70
CA GLY A 293 63.79 -17.15 11.92
C GLY A 293 62.57 -18.06 11.76
N GLN A 294 62.67 -19.28 12.30
CA GLN A 294 61.51 -20.15 12.57
C GLN A 294 60.67 -19.58 13.73
N VAL A 295 59.37 -19.88 13.75
CA VAL A 295 58.40 -19.47 14.78
C VAL A 295 58.95 -19.77 16.19
N PRO A 296 59.20 -18.77 17.04
CA PRO A 296 59.60 -19.02 18.42
C PRO A 296 58.45 -19.68 19.19
N ALA A 297 58.75 -20.74 19.96
CA ALA A 297 57.75 -21.50 20.72
C ALA A 297 57.00 -20.68 21.78
N THR A 298 57.53 -19.51 22.19
CA THR A 298 56.85 -18.50 23.00
C THR A 298 57.39 -17.12 22.63
N ALA A 299 56.53 -16.21 22.20
CA ALA A 299 56.91 -14.89 21.73
C ALA A 299 56.45 -13.80 22.71
N ARG A 300 57.12 -13.69 23.87
CA ARG A 300 56.86 -12.56 24.78
C ARG A 300 57.23 -11.19 24.17
N ASP A 301 58.04 -11.15 23.11
CA ASP A 301 58.67 -9.93 22.58
C ASP A 301 58.43 -9.62 21.09
N ARG A 302 57.24 -9.96 20.53
CA ARG A 302 56.83 -9.57 19.15
C ARG A 302 57.95 -9.80 18.08
N PRO A 303 58.37 -11.06 17.84
CA PRO A 303 59.50 -11.36 16.95
C PRO A 303 59.18 -11.01 15.50
N TRP A 304 60.20 -10.60 14.75
CA TRP A 304 60.11 -10.55 13.29
C TRP A 304 60.29 -11.96 12.71
N VAL A 305 59.36 -12.41 11.87
CA VAL A 305 59.37 -13.75 11.27
C VAL A 305 59.00 -13.69 9.79
N ALA A 306 59.42 -14.70 9.03
CA ALA A 306 59.01 -14.92 7.66
C ALA A 306 58.26 -16.25 7.56
N LEU A 307 56.99 -16.21 7.16
CA LEU A 307 56.10 -17.38 7.12
C LEU A 307 55.62 -17.65 5.71
N GLU A 308 55.59 -18.92 5.33
CA GLU A 308 55.03 -19.37 4.06
C GLU A 308 53.67 -20.02 4.26
N GLY A 309 52.68 -19.57 3.48
CA GLY A 309 51.31 -20.02 3.61
C GLY A 309 50.52 -19.96 2.32
N THR A 310 49.30 -20.47 2.37
CA THR A 310 48.34 -20.44 1.25
C THR A 310 47.27 -19.39 1.53
N VAL A 311 47.02 -18.47 0.59
CA VAL A 311 46.07 -17.37 0.76
C VAL A 311 44.62 -17.88 0.79
N ASN A 312 43.88 -17.57 1.85
CA ASN A 312 42.46 -17.88 2.03
C ASN A 312 41.55 -16.66 1.84
N PHE A 313 42.05 -15.46 2.13
CA PHE A 313 41.32 -14.20 1.94
C PHE A 313 42.31 -13.07 1.75
N VAL A 314 42.00 -12.09 0.90
CA VAL A 314 42.78 -10.86 0.75
C VAL A 314 41.84 -9.70 0.44
N GLY A 315 41.91 -8.60 1.17
CA GLY A 315 41.00 -7.46 1.04
C GLY A 315 41.64 -6.12 1.36
N LEU A 316 41.15 -5.05 0.71
CA LEU A 316 41.51 -3.67 1.05
C LEU A 316 40.61 -3.17 2.16
N ARG A 317 41.19 -2.45 3.13
CA ARG A 317 40.51 -1.93 4.33
C ARG A 317 40.83 -0.45 4.49
N GLY A 318 39.97 0.44 4.00
CA GLY A 318 40.24 1.88 4.00
C GLY A 318 41.53 2.20 3.23
N THR A 319 42.58 2.63 3.95
CA THR A 319 43.94 2.83 3.40
C THR A 319 44.88 1.64 3.63
N GLY A 320 44.49 0.65 4.43
CA GLY A 320 45.27 -0.55 4.77
C GLY A 320 44.84 -1.81 4.02
N GLY A 321 45.38 -2.96 4.45
CA GLY A 321 45.07 -4.25 3.85
C GLY A 321 44.91 -5.36 4.89
N GLU A 322 44.14 -6.38 4.53
CA GLU A 322 43.96 -7.60 5.33
C GLU A 322 44.19 -8.82 4.45
N LEU A 323 44.94 -9.80 4.95
CA LEU A 323 45.24 -11.06 4.30
C LEU A 323 45.09 -12.18 5.33
N GLN A 324 44.44 -13.28 4.97
CA GLN A 324 44.38 -14.49 5.78
C GLN A 324 45.10 -15.60 5.02
N MET A 325 46.06 -16.27 5.66
CA MET A 325 46.81 -17.36 5.06
C MET A 325 46.85 -18.59 5.95
N ARG A 326 46.85 -19.77 5.36
CA ARG A 326 47.03 -21.03 6.08
C ARG A 326 48.50 -21.43 6.12
N VAL A 327 49.03 -21.62 7.31
CA VAL A 327 50.40 -22.09 7.57
C VAL A 327 50.29 -23.40 8.35
N GLY A 328 50.64 -24.52 7.72
CA GLY A 328 50.36 -25.85 8.28
C GLY A 328 48.86 -26.06 8.51
N ASN A 329 48.47 -26.32 9.77
CA ASN A 329 47.07 -26.46 10.19
C ASN A 329 46.47 -25.20 10.83
N GLY A 330 47.25 -24.11 10.94
CA GLY A 330 46.80 -22.84 11.54
C GLY A 330 46.46 -21.80 10.47
N ASP A 331 45.44 -20.98 10.75
CA ASP A 331 45.12 -19.80 9.95
C ASP A 331 45.78 -18.56 10.60
N ILE A 332 46.70 -17.94 9.88
CA ILE A 332 47.45 -16.75 10.30
C ILE A 332 46.81 -15.52 9.65
N ARG A 333 46.53 -14.51 10.47
CA ARG A 333 46.06 -13.20 10.02
C ARG A 333 47.26 -12.34 9.69
N VAL A 334 47.23 -11.67 8.54
CA VAL A 334 48.22 -10.70 8.12
C VAL A 334 47.52 -9.36 7.98
N GLU A 335 47.98 -8.37 8.73
CA GLU A 335 47.47 -7.01 8.68
C GLU A 335 48.52 -6.08 8.06
N VAL A 336 48.12 -5.36 7.01
CA VAL A 336 48.98 -4.47 6.23
C VAL A 336 48.68 -3.03 6.65
N PHE A 337 49.74 -2.28 6.99
CA PHE A 337 49.66 -0.91 7.51
C PHE A 337 48.89 0.04 6.58
N GLU A 338 49.49 0.34 5.44
CA GLU A 338 48.88 1.10 4.36
C GLU A 338 49.12 0.32 3.06
N GLY A 339 48.02 -0.17 2.48
CA GLY A 339 48.01 -1.10 1.36
C GLY A 339 48.01 -0.41 -0.01
N GLY A 340 48.20 0.91 -0.04
CA GLY A 340 47.92 1.72 -1.22
C GLY A 340 46.47 1.57 -1.70
N ASP A 341 46.19 2.12 -2.89
CA ASP A 341 44.83 2.12 -3.43
C ASP A 341 44.44 0.80 -4.12
N SER A 342 45.35 -0.18 -4.26
CA SER A 342 45.10 -1.40 -5.03
C SER A 342 45.64 -2.65 -4.34
N LEU A 343 44.84 -3.73 -4.34
CA LEU A 343 45.29 -5.05 -3.92
C LEU A 343 46.41 -5.56 -4.83
N PRO A 344 47.47 -6.18 -4.28
CA PRO A 344 48.38 -6.97 -5.08
C PRO A 344 47.57 -8.09 -5.75
N CYS A 345 47.92 -8.43 -6.99
CA CYS A 345 47.34 -9.60 -7.63
C CYS A 345 47.72 -10.82 -6.79
N LEU A 346 46.79 -11.36 -6.00
CA LEU A 346 46.99 -12.55 -5.18
C LEU A 346 45.74 -13.42 -5.32
N PRO A 347 45.70 -14.34 -6.31
CA PRO A 347 44.61 -15.29 -6.43
C PRO A 347 44.45 -16.06 -5.13
N LEU A 348 43.20 -16.32 -4.74
CA LEU A 348 42.91 -17.26 -3.66
C LEU A 348 43.64 -18.58 -3.94
N ARG A 349 44.15 -19.20 -2.87
CA ARG A 349 44.98 -20.43 -2.89
C ARG A 349 46.37 -20.29 -3.50
N SER A 350 46.84 -19.08 -3.80
CA SER A 350 48.26 -18.87 -4.13
C SER A 350 49.16 -19.07 -2.89
N LYS A 351 50.38 -19.57 -3.11
CA LYS A 351 51.41 -19.63 -2.06
C LYS A 351 52.13 -18.30 -1.95
N VAL A 352 52.24 -17.80 -0.73
CA VAL A 352 52.90 -16.54 -0.40
C VAL A 352 53.90 -16.73 0.73
N ARG A 353 54.98 -15.95 0.70
CA ARG A 353 55.90 -15.73 1.81
C ARG A 353 55.64 -14.34 2.35
N VAL A 354 55.39 -14.24 3.65
CA VAL A 354 55.08 -12.98 4.32
C VAL A 354 56.06 -12.75 5.46
N SER A 355 56.68 -11.58 5.48
CA SER A 355 57.66 -11.17 6.50
C SER A 355 57.12 -10.02 7.34
N GLY A 356 57.11 -10.17 8.67
CA GLY A 356 56.54 -9.14 9.55
C GLY A 356 56.69 -9.42 11.04
N ILE A 357 56.14 -8.53 11.87
CA ILE A 357 56.07 -8.73 13.32
C ILE A 357 54.97 -9.74 13.64
N TYR A 358 55.34 -10.83 14.29
CA TYR A 358 54.40 -11.84 14.76
C TYR A 358 53.98 -11.59 16.21
N GLN A 359 52.70 -11.83 16.50
CA GLN A 359 52.13 -11.73 17.83
C GLN A 359 51.12 -12.85 18.06
N ASP A 360 51.25 -13.58 19.17
CA ASP A 360 50.30 -14.62 19.58
C ASP A 360 48.92 -14.02 19.86
N LEU A 361 47.87 -14.77 19.53
CA LEU A 361 46.49 -14.37 19.83
C LEU A 361 46.04 -15.04 21.13
N VAL A 362 45.32 -14.29 21.96
CA VAL A 362 44.70 -14.75 23.20
C VAL A 362 43.27 -15.18 22.90
N ASN A 363 42.92 -16.41 23.30
CA ASN A 363 41.57 -16.96 23.24
C ASN A 363 40.74 -16.58 24.48
N GLU A 364 39.44 -16.84 24.45
CA GLU A 364 38.53 -16.57 25.58
C GLU A 364 38.91 -17.30 26.86
N ASP A 365 39.48 -18.50 26.74
CA ASP A 365 39.98 -19.32 27.86
C ASP A 365 41.36 -18.87 28.38
N GLY A 366 41.96 -17.85 27.77
CA GLY A 366 43.30 -17.35 28.07
C GLY A 366 44.43 -18.16 27.42
N SER A 367 44.13 -19.18 26.62
CA SER A 367 45.14 -19.90 25.83
C SER A 367 45.67 -19.04 24.69
N THR A 368 46.89 -19.34 24.21
CA THR A 368 47.50 -18.64 23.07
C THR A 368 47.51 -19.54 21.83
N VAL A 369 47.18 -18.98 20.66
CA VAL A 369 47.16 -19.68 19.37
C VAL A 369 48.02 -18.96 18.31
N PRO A 370 48.46 -19.68 17.25
CA PRO A 370 49.19 -19.07 16.14
C PRO A 370 48.50 -17.81 15.62
N GLY A 371 49.25 -16.71 15.60
CA GLY A 371 48.61 -15.41 15.72
C GLY A 371 48.62 -14.49 14.51
N VAL A 372 48.77 -13.19 14.76
CA VAL A 372 48.73 -12.11 13.76
C VAL A 372 50.13 -11.69 13.33
N LEU A 373 50.32 -11.53 12.02
CA LEU A 373 51.48 -10.93 11.41
C LEU A 373 51.14 -9.49 11.00
N MET A 374 51.91 -8.52 11.48
CA MET A 374 51.79 -7.13 11.07
C MET A 374 52.90 -6.81 10.07
N VAL A 375 52.54 -6.20 8.95
CA VAL A 375 53.48 -5.86 7.87
C VAL A 375 53.39 -4.38 7.48
N THR A 376 54.53 -3.83 7.04
CA THR A 376 54.69 -2.45 6.57
C THR A 376 53.83 -2.15 5.35
N SER A 377 53.89 -3.01 4.33
CA SER A 377 53.25 -2.81 3.04
C SER A 377 52.97 -4.15 2.34
N TRP A 378 52.32 -4.11 1.17
CA TRP A 378 52.14 -5.30 0.34
C TRP A 378 53.44 -5.85 -0.25
N GLU A 379 54.55 -5.10 -0.25
CA GLU A 379 55.85 -5.58 -0.73
C GLU A 379 56.42 -6.69 0.16
N ALA A 380 56.04 -6.68 1.44
CA ALA A 380 56.36 -7.75 2.39
C ALA A 380 55.61 -9.07 2.10
N VAL A 381 54.65 -9.09 1.15
CA VAL A 381 53.90 -10.27 0.71
C VAL A 381 54.42 -10.70 -0.67
N GLN A 382 55.28 -11.71 -0.70
CA GLN A 382 55.90 -12.20 -1.93
C GLN A 382 55.24 -13.49 -2.41
N ARG A 383 54.93 -13.59 -3.71
CA ARG A 383 54.46 -14.86 -4.30
C ARG A 383 55.63 -15.83 -4.40
N VAL A 384 55.45 -17.03 -3.85
CA VAL A 384 56.43 -18.11 -3.99
C VAL A 384 56.21 -18.79 -5.34
N ARG A 385 57.22 -18.75 -6.23
CA ARG A 385 57.16 -19.49 -7.51
C ARG A 385 57.34 -20.98 -7.24
N PRO A 386 56.69 -21.88 -8.02
CA PRO A 386 56.79 -23.33 -7.81
C PRO A 386 58.21 -23.93 -7.90
N SER A 387 59.23 -23.17 -8.30
CA SER A 387 60.61 -23.63 -8.50
C SER A 387 61.52 -23.55 -7.27
N GLU A 388 61.07 -23.01 -6.13
CA GLU A 388 61.86 -22.94 -4.88
C GLU A 388 61.57 -24.07 -3.88
N LEU A 389 60.90 -25.14 -4.32
CA LEU A 389 60.40 -26.24 -3.48
C LEU A 389 61.47 -27.23 -2.97
N LEU A 390 62.75 -26.87 -2.97
CA LEU A 390 63.85 -27.74 -2.55
C LEU A 390 64.83 -27.07 -1.60
N SER A 391 64.37 -26.69 -0.40
CA SER A 391 65.15 -26.89 0.84
C SER A 391 64.35 -26.46 2.06
N GLY A 392 63.93 -27.40 2.88
CA GLY A 392 63.30 -27.08 4.18
C GLY A 392 62.72 -28.32 4.82
N LYS A 393 63.58 -29.10 5.49
CA LYS A 393 63.19 -30.23 6.33
C LYS A 393 62.09 -29.80 7.31
N VAL A 394 60.93 -30.45 7.22
CA VAL A 394 59.89 -30.43 8.26
C VAL A 394 60.36 -31.36 9.38
N VAL A 395 60.63 -30.81 10.56
CA VAL A 395 60.79 -31.58 11.80
C VAL A 395 59.42 -31.67 12.45
N GLY A 396 59.02 -32.89 12.80
CA GLY A 396 57.74 -33.20 13.44
C GLY A 396 57.60 -32.51 14.79
N ALA A 397 56.38 -32.08 15.08
CA ALA A 397 55.98 -31.57 16.39
C ALA A 397 56.01 -32.73 17.41
N GLU A 398 56.83 -32.60 18.45
CA GLU A 398 56.68 -33.38 19.67
C GLU A 398 55.52 -32.81 20.50
N GLU A 399 54.64 -33.71 20.95
CA GLU A 399 53.59 -33.43 21.92
C GLU A 399 54.20 -33.03 23.28
N THR A 400 54.20 -31.74 23.59
CA THR A 400 54.48 -31.28 24.95
C THR A 400 53.27 -31.49 25.84
N THR A 401 53.47 -32.38 26.80
CA THR A 401 52.63 -32.70 27.96
C THR A 401 52.17 -31.46 28.71
N LYS A 402 50.84 -31.36 28.91
CA LYS A 402 50.19 -30.39 29.78
C LYS A 402 50.68 -30.56 31.23
N ARG A 403 51.27 -29.50 31.78
CA ARG A 403 51.51 -29.34 33.23
C ARG A 403 50.38 -28.45 33.79
N PRO A 404 49.63 -28.86 34.82
CA PRO A 404 48.66 -27.96 35.43
C PRO A 404 49.41 -26.96 36.31
N LEU A 405 49.27 -25.67 36.04
CA LEU A 405 49.64 -24.60 36.96
C LEU A 405 48.39 -24.22 37.78
N ALA A 406 48.62 -24.07 39.08
CA ALA A 406 47.63 -24.00 40.14
C ALA A 406 46.54 -22.94 39.92
N GLU A 407 45.30 -23.35 40.15
CA GLU A 407 44.15 -22.47 40.38
C GLU A 407 44.47 -21.55 41.56
N THR A 408 44.63 -20.26 41.26
CA THR A 408 44.56 -19.23 42.30
C THR A 408 43.11 -18.81 42.38
N ALA A 409 42.38 -19.39 43.35
CA ALA A 409 41.01 -19.01 43.63
C ALA A 409 40.97 -17.54 44.08
N TRP A 410 40.33 -16.69 43.28
CA TRP A 410 39.91 -15.36 43.71
C TRP A 410 38.49 -15.46 44.28
N THR A 411 38.34 -14.98 45.50
CA THR A 411 37.09 -14.90 46.24
C THR A 411 36.10 -13.98 45.50
N ALA A 412 35.05 -14.59 44.95
CA ALA A 412 33.92 -13.88 44.37
C ALA A 412 33.05 -13.25 45.48
N SER A 413 32.67 -11.98 45.29
CA SER A 413 31.58 -11.34 46.03
C SER A 413 30.72 -10.49 45.09
N ALA A 414 29.40 -10.62 45.29
CA ALA A 414 28.27 -9.82 44.82
C ALA A 414 27.67 -10.09 43.40
N ALA A 415 26.51 -10.77 43.41
CA ALA A 415 25.44 -10.89 42.39
C ALA A 415 25.83 -11.34 40.96
N PRO A 416 24.98 -12.11 40.24
CA PRO A 416 25.35 -12.61 38.92
C PRO A 416 25.36 -11.45 37.92
N ALA A 417 26.54 -10.90 37.66
CA ALA A 417 26.75 -9.99 36.54
C ALA A 417 26.42 -10.74 35.24
N ILE A 418 25.80 -10.05 34.29
CA ILE A 418 25.62 -10.60 32.95
C ILE A 418 27.01 -10.79 32.35
N THR A 419 27.34 -12.00 31.90
CA THR A 419 28.70 -12.35 31.47
C THR A 419 28.83 -12.58 29.97
N THR A 420 27.72 -12.67 29.24
CA THR A 420 27.71 -12.87 27.79
C THR A 420 27.00 -11.75 27.06
N VAL A 421 27.43 -11.47 25.84
CA VAL A 421 26.81 -10.44 24.99
C VAL A 421 25.39 -10.83 24.58
N ALA A 422 25.14 -12.12 24.32
CA ALA A 422 23.81 -12.61 23.98
C ALA A 422 22.76 -12.33 25.07
N GLU A 423 23.12 -12.48 26.34
CA GLU A 423 22.24 -12.16 27.47
C GLU A 423 21.92 -10.66 27.52
N VAL A 424 22.91 -9.79 27.29
CA VAL A 424 22.67 -8.33 27.23
C VAL A 424 21.73 -7.98 26.07
N LYS A 425 21.94 -8.58 24.88
CA LYS A 425 21.06 -8.35 23.72
C LYS A 425 19.66 -8.93 23.86
N ALA A 426 19.45 -9.89 24.77
CA ALA A 426 18.14 -10.45 25.06
C ALA A 426 17.29 -9.57 26.01
N LEU A 427 17.88 -8.53 26.62
CA LEU A 427 17.15 -7.63 27.52
C LEU A 427 16.15 -6.76 26.77
N SER A 428 14.99 -6.53 27.40
CA SER A 428 14.08 -5.46 26.97
C SER A 428 14.69 -4.09 27.24
N ALA A 429 14.23 -3.06 26.52
CA ALA A 429 14.70 -1.69 26.72
C ALA A 429 14.51 -1.20 28.17
N GLU A 430 13.44 -1.63 28.86
CA GLU A 430 13.18 -1.28 30.25
C GLU A 430 14.16 -1.95 31.22
N LEU A 431 14.51 -3.22 30.99
CA LEU A 431 15.51 -3.90 31.81
C LEU A 431 16.92 -3.34 31.56
N ALA A 432 17.26 -3.03 30.31
CA ALA A 432 18.52 -2.41 29.97
C ALA A 432 18.68 -1.00 30.57
N LYS A 433 17.57 -0.28 30.80
CA LYS A 433 17.57 1.04 31.46
C LYS A 433 17.89 0.97 32.96
N GLN A 434 17.79 -0.20 33.57
CA GLN A 434 18.07 -0.40 35.00
C GLN A 434 19.57 -0.46 35.33
N GLN A 435 20.46 -0.30 34.34
CA GLN A 435 21.92 -0.29 34.54
C GLN A 435 22.44 -1.55 35.24
N LEU A 436 22.00 -2.72 34.76
CA LEU A 436 22.42 -4.02 35.28
C LEU A 436 23.94 -4.19 35.12
N PRO A 437 24.66 -4.74 36.11
CA PRO A 437 26.10 -4.94 36.02
C PRO A 437 26.46 -5.98 34.96
N VAL A 438 27.47 -5.66 34.14
CA VAL A 438 27.96 -6.51 33.04
C VAL A 438 29.47 -6.67 33.16
N SER A 439 29.98 -7.87 32.93
CA SER A 439 31.40 -8.15 32.78
C SER A 439 31.60 -9.13 31.62
N ILE A 440 31.98 -8.62 30.45
CA ILE A 440 32.18 -9.42 29.24
C ILE A 440 33.64 -9.41 28.81
N ARG A 441 34.04 -10.45 28.07
CA ARG A 441 35.35 -10.53 27.41
C ARG A 441 35.12 -10.74 25.93
N GLY A 442 35.75 -9.91 25.10
CA GLY A 442 35.53 -9.96 23.65
C GLY A 442 36.58 -9.18 22.87
N VAL A 443 36.58 -9.40 21.56
CA VAL A 443 37.47 -8.71 20.63
C VAL A 443 36.77 -7.47 20.10
N ILE A 444 37.51 -6.36 20.01
CA ILE A 444 37.01 -5.15 19.35
C ILE A 444 37.00 -5.36 17.83
N THR A 445 35.82 -5.46 17.24
CA THR A 445 35.67 -5.70 15.79
C THR A 445 35.66 -4.41 14.99
N THR A 446 35.13 -3.33 15.56
CA THR A 446 35.20 -1.99 14.96
C THR A 446 35.25 -0.89 16.01
N VAL A 447 35.93 0.21 15.69
CA VAL A 447 35.98 1.42 16.52
C VAL A 447 35.31 2.55 15.74
N LEU A 448 34.37 3.26 16.39
CA LEU A 448 33.57 4.30 15.77
C LEU A 448 33.66 5.60 16.59
N PRO A 449 34.75 6.38 16.42
CA PRO A 449 34.97 7.61 17.17
C PRO A 449 33.84 8.64 16.96
N GLU A 450 33.27 8.73 15.77
CA GLU A 450 32.18 9.66 15.46
C GLU A 450 30.85 9.37 16.18
N TYR A 451 30.73 8.17 16.77
CA TYR A 451 29.58 7.72 17.55
C TYR A 451 29.92 7.43 19.01
N ASP A 452 31.09 7.89 19.48
CA ASP A 452 31.54 7.74 20.86
C ASP A 452 31.50 6.29 21.33
N GLY A 453 31.96 5.35 20.49
CA GLY A 453 31.88 3.94 20.86
C GLY A 453 32.69 2.99 20.00
N ALA A 454 32.55 1.72 20.32
CA ALA A 454 33.17 0.61 19.60
C ALA A 454 32.24 -0.60 19.65
N VAL A 455 32.51 -1.61 18.83
CA VAL A 455 31.84 -2.90 18.93
C VAL A 455 32.81 -3.92 19.50
N VAL A 456 32.36 -4.58 20.56
CA VAL A 456 33.01 -5.75 21.15
C VAL A 456 32.21 -6.98 20.77
N GLN A 457 32.90 -8.06 20.43
CA GLN A 457 32.26 -9.33 20.10
C GLN A 457 32.90 -10.48 20.87
N ASP A 458 32.07 -11.22 21.59
CA ASP A 458 32.43 -12.49 22.21
C ASP A 458 32.04 -13.66 21.28
N SER A 459 32.20 -14.89 21.75
CA SER A 459 31.81 -16.11 21.04
C SER A 459 30.31 -16.23 20.75
N THR A 460 29.47 -15.42 21.40
CA THR A 460 28.02 -15.43 21.23
C THR A 460 27.55 -14.40 20.21
N ARG A 461 27.80 -13.10 20.42
CA ARG A 461 27.34 -11.98 19.59
C ARG A 461 28.23 -10.75 19.74
N GLY A 462 28.13 -9.81 18.80
CA GLY A 462 28.68 -8.47 18.96
C GLY A 462 27.72 -7.51 19.64
N ILE A 463 28.23 -6.51 20.37
CA ILE A 463 27.48 -5.42 21.00
C ILE A 463 28.23 -4.11 20.95
N PHE A 464 27.47 -3.02 20.83
CA PHE A 464 28.01 -1.67 20.88
C PHE A 464 28.29 -1.26 22.33
N ILE A 465 29.50 -0.74 22.57
CA ILE A 465 29.89 -0.10 23.83
C ILE A 465 29.91 1.42 23.63
N TYR A 466 29.23 2.14 24.51
CA TYR A 466 29.15 3.61 24.47
C TYR A 466 30.13 4.23 25.47
N LEU A 467 31.04 5.07 25.00
CA LEU A 467 32.13 5.70 25.74
C LEU A 467 31.79 7.18 26.05
N PRO A 468 31.25 7.51 27.24
CA PRO A 468 30.94 8.91 27.58
C PRO A 468 32.19 9.81 27.68
N ASP A 469 32.02 11.10 27.32
CA ASP A 469 33.04 12.14 27.10
C ASP A 469 34.21 12.21 28.11
N ALA A 470 33.99 11.91 29.38
CA ALA A 470 34.99 12.05 30.45
C ALA A 470 36.16 11.03 30.38
N LYS A 471 36.18 10.13 29.38
CA LYS A 471 37.20 9.08 29.22
C LYS A 471 37.78 8.96 27.80
N LYS A 472 37.41 9.88 26.89
CA LYS A 472 37.81 9.84 25.46
C LYS A 472 39.32 9.93 25.24
N SER A 473 40.03 10.66 26.08
CA SER A 473 41.48 10.87 25.98
C SER A 473 42.33 9.76 26.63
N GLU A 474 41.74 8.90 27.48
CA GLU A 474 42.48 7.89 28.26
C GLU A 474 42.42 6.47 27.67
N LEU A 475 41.47 6.17 26.76
CA LEU A 475 41.21 4.80 26.29
C LEU A 475 41.52 4.61 24.81
N SER A 476 42.73 4.16 24.53
CA SER A 476 43.15 3.71 23.18
C SER A 476 42.62 2.30 22.88
N LEU A 477 41.31 2.17 22.63
CA LEU A 477 40.75 0.93 22.08
C LEU A 477 41.32 0.68 20.67
N ARG A 478 41.75 -0.55 20.40
CA ARG A 478 42.23 -0.94 19.08
C ARG A 478 41.45 -2.12 18.54
N ARG A 479 41.17 -2.10 17.24
CA ARG A 479 40.58 -3.21 16.50
C ARG A 479 41.46 -4.46 16.61
N GLY A 480 40.83 -5.63 16.75
CA GLY A 480 41.51 -6.92 16.82
C GLY A 480 42.17 -7.22 18.17
N GLU A 481 42.09 -6.32 19.14
CA GLU A 481 42.54 -6.54 20.51
C GLU A 481 41.39 -7.10 21.37
N PHE A 482 41.77 -7.96 22.31
CA PHE A 482 40.90 -8.63 23.28
C PHE A 482 40.87 -7.84 24.59
N TYR A 483 39.67 -7.51 25.05
CA TYR A 483 39.46 -6.71 26.25
C TYR A 483 38.46 -7.38 27.19
N GLN A 484 38.67 -7.18 28.49
CA GLN A 484 37.62 -7.33 29.50
C GLN A 484 36.93 -5.97 29.71
N ILE A 485 35.61 -5.98 29.66
CA ILE A 485 34.77 -4.79 29.78
C ILE A 485 33.82 -4.98 30.95
N ASP A 486 34.08 -4.23 32.02
CA ASP A 486 33.24 -4.20 33.21
C ASP A 486 32.43 -2.90 33.20
N GLY A 487 31.11 -2.99 33.24
CA GLY A 487 30.23 -1.86 33.03
C GLY A 487 28.80 -2.11 33.48
N VAL A 488 27.89 -1.32 32.89
CA VAL A 488 26.45 -1.47 33.11
C VAL A 488 25.70 -1.48 31.78
N THR A 489 24.53 -2.11 31.75
CA THR A 489 23.64 -2.04 30.59
C THR A 489 23.08 -0.63 30.38
N GLY A 490 22.82 -0.29 29.12
CA GLY A 490 22.11 0.91 28.72
C GLY A 490 21.07 0.57 27.64
N PRO A 491 19.99 1.35 27.52
CA PRO A 491 18.90 1.04 26.59
C PRO A 491 19.31 1.19 25.11
N GLY A 492 20.37 1.95 24.82
CA GLY A 492 20.81 2.25 23.46
C GLY A 492 19.79 3.03 22.64
N LEU A 493 20.09 3.23 21.36
CA LEU A 493 19.20 3.88 20.40
C LEU A 493 18.34 2.86 19.63
N PHE A 494 18.87 1.67 19.39
CA PHE A 494 18.23 0.59 18.62
C PHE A 494 18.19 -0.72 19.42
N ALA A 495 19.37 -1.20 19.83
CA ALA A 495 19.54 -2.37 20.69
C ALA A 495 20.21 -1.97 22.01
N PRO A 496 20.08 -2.79 23.08
CA PRO A 496 20.82 -2.60 24.32
C PRO A 496 22.33 -2.44 24.08
N VAL A 497 22.95 -1.54 24.82
CA VAL A 497 24.39 -1.23 24.77
C VAL A 497 25.03 -1.46 26.13
N ILE A 498 26.35 -1.45 26.17
CA ILE A 498 27.11 -1.46 27.43
C ILE A 498 27.77 -0.10 27.62
N VAL A 499 27.59 0.50 28.79
CA VAL A 499 28.33 1.68 29.23
C VAL A 499 29.47 1.21 30.15
N PRO A 500 30.72 1.20 29.66
CA PRO A 500 31.84 0.65 30.39
C PRO A 500 32.23 1.55 31.56
N ARG A 501 32.54 0.93 32.71
CA ARG A 501 33.13 1.60 33.89
C ARG A 501 34.63 1.36 33.93
N ARG A 502 35.08 0.15 33.58
CA ARG A 502 36.48 -0.26 33.49
C ARG A 502 36.69 -1.10 32.25
N ILE A 503 37.78 -0.84 31.55
CA ILE A 503 38.21 -1.61 30.38
C ILE A 503 39.64 -2.06 30.65
N THR A 504 39.91 -3.34 30.48
CA THR A 504 41.22 -3.94 30.72
C THR A 504 41.68 -4.67 29.47
N ARG A 505 42.81 -4.27 28.88
CA ARG A 505 43.40 -4.97 27.73
C ARG A 505 43.98 -6.31 28.17
N LEU A 506 43.63 -7.38 27.45
CA LEU A 506 44.14 -8.73 27.69
C LEU A 506 45.19 -9.17 26.65
N GLY A 507 45.20 -8.56 25.46
CA GLY A 507 46.18 -8.83 24.39
C GLY A 507 45.54 -8.83 23.01
N ALA A 508 46.26 -9.28 21.97
CA ALA A 508 45.68 -9.43 20.63
C ALA A 508 44.67 -10.59 20.64
N GLY A 509 43.48 -10.39 20.08
CA GLY A 509 42.39 -11.35 20.12
C GLY A 509 42.18 -12.15 18.83
N GLN A 510 41.68 -13.38 18.97
CA GLN A 510 41.23 -14.17 17.83
C GLN A 510 39.97 -13.54 17.21
N TRP A 511 39.98 -13.28 15.89
CA TRP A 511 38.77 -12.75 15.24
C TRP A 511 37.60 -13.72 15.38
N PRO A 512 36.39 -13.20 15.61
CA PRO A 512 35.19 -14.01 15.47
C PRO A 512 35.10 -14.54 14.02
N GLN A 513 34.60 -15.77 13.86
CA GLN A 513 34.32 -16.29 12.53
C GLN A 513 33.25 -15.41 11.86
N PRO A 514 33.50 -14.89 10.64
CA PRO A 514 32.53 -14.04 9.97
C PRO A 514 31.29 -14.86 9.63
N GLN A 515 30.13 -14.37 10.06
CA GLN A 515 28.86 -15.01 9.71
C GLN A 515 28.46 -14.64 8.28
N HIS A 516 28.08 -15.62 7.46
CA HIS A 516 27.62 -15.33 6.11
C HIS A 516 26.24 -14.64 6.15
N ALA A 517 26.19 -13.38 5.70
CA ALA A 517 24.98 -12.57 5.76
C ALA A 517 24.16 -12.75 4.47
N THR A 518 22.89 -13.16 4.63
CA THR A 518 21.93 -13.20 3.53
C THR A 518 21.21 -11.87 3.41
N TRP A 519 20.59 -11.61 2.26
CA TRP A 519 19.76 -10.42 2.07
C TRP A 519 18.70 -10.26 3.16
N ALA A 520 18.02 -11.35 3.54
CA ALA A 520 16.99 -11.32 4.58
C ALA A 520 17.56 -10.93 5.95
N HIS A 521 18.74 -11.46 6.32
CA HIS A 521 19.43 -11.10 7.57
C HIS A 521 19.83 -9.62 7.63
N LEU A 522 20.22 -9.06 6.49
CA LEU A 522 20.62 -7.67 6.35
C LEU A 522 19.43 -6.72 6.47
N VAL A 523 18.32 -7.03 5.77
CA VAL A 523 17.13 -6.16 5.73
C VAL A 523 16.31 -6.23 7.02
N ASN A 524 16.34 -7.34 7.75
CA ASN A 524 15.62 -7.47 9.02
C ASN A 524 16.45 -7.01 10.25
N GLY A 525 17.70 -6.59 10.06
CA GLY A 525 18.58 -6.10 11.13
C GLY A 525 19.06 -7.18 12.13
N SER A 526 18.83 -8.46 11.87
CA SER A 526 19.15 -9.56 12.81
C SER A 526 20.65 -9.71 13.11
N LEU A 527 21.51 -9.20 12.23
CA LEU A 527 22.98 -9.22 12.35
C LEU A 527 23.57 -7.87 12.79
N ASP A 528 22.76 -7.00 13.41
CA ASP A 528 23.24 -5.74 13.98
C ASP A 528 24.43 -5.97 14.94
N THR A 529 25.47 -5.14 14.78
CA THR A 529 26.78 -5.19 15.43
C THR A 529 27.54 -6.51 15.31
N GLN A 530 27.19 -7.36 14.35
CA GLN A 530 27.88 -8.64 14.12
C GLN A 530 28.95 -8.50 13.04
N TYR A 531 30.09 -9.17 13.23
CA TYR A 531 31.08 -9.36 12.17
C TYR A 531 30.60 -10.38 11.14
N VAL A 532 30.44 -9.94 9.89
CA VAL A 532 29.84 -10.75 8.81
C VAL A 532 30.69 -10.76 7.55
N GLU A 533 30.37 -11.68 6.63
CA GLU A 533 30.78 -11.61 5.23
C GLU A 533 29.57 -11.54 4.30
N ILE A 534 29.63 -10.65 3.30
CA ILE A 534 28.58 -10.39 2.32
C ILE A 534 29.18 -10.56 0.92
N ASP A 535 28.65 -11.51 0.16
CA ASP A 535 29.00 -11.70 -1.25
C ASP A 535 27.97 -11.04 -2.15
N GLY A 536 28.45 -10.38 -3.20
CA GLY A 536 27.58 -9.81 -4.21
C GLY A 536 28.30 -9.15 -5.36
N VAL A 537 27.53 -8.76 -6.37
CA VAL A 537 28.03 -7.96 -7.48
C VAL A 537 27.86 -6.49 -7.20
N VAL A 538 28.92 -5.72 -7.39
CA VAL A 538 28.81 -4.26 -7.33
C VAL A 538 28.07 -3.73 -8.55
N THR A 539 26.87 -3.20 -8.34
CA THR A 539 26.01 -2.65 -9.42
C THR A 539 26.17 -1.14 -9.57
N ALA A 540 26.46 -0.45 -8.47
CA ALA A 540 26.70 0.99 -8.44
C ALA A 540 27.58 1.35 -7.25
N VAL A 541 28.26 2.48 -7.37
CA VAL A 541 29.06 3.08 -6.31
C VAL A 541 28.71 4.55 -6.23
N GLN A 542 28.49 5.05 -5.03
CA GLN A 542 28.23 6.46 -4.75
C GLN A 542 29.03 6.86 -3.51
N ASP A 543 30.02 7.74 -3.67
CA ASP A 543 30.93 8.19 -2.61
C ASP A 543 31.65 7.03 -1.91
N GLN A 544 31.22 6.68 -0.68
CA GLN A 544 31.71 5.58 0.16
C GLN A 544 30.71 4.41 0.22
N SER A 545 29.62 4.50 -0.53
CA SER A 545 28.55 3.50 -0.58
C SER A 545 28.65 2.62 -1.82
N LEU A 546 28.35 1.35 -1.63
CA LEU A 546 28.45 0.29 -2.62
C LEU A 546 27.11 -0.43 -2.69
N SER A 547 26.46 -0.39 -3.86
CA SER A 547 25.23 -1.15 -4.10
C SER A 547 25.56 -2.57 -4.57
N LEU A 548 25.33 -3.56 -3.71
CA LEU A 548 25.52 -4.97 -3.99
C LEU A 548 24.22 -5.63 -4.44
N LEU A 549 24.28 -6.38 -5.54
CA LEU A 549 23.30 -7.40 -5.84
C LEU A 549 23.73 -8.71 -5.17
N THR A 550 23.02 -9.09 -4.11
CA THR A 550 23.17 -10.37 -3.40
C THR A 550 22.16 -11.40 -3.94
N GLU A 551 22.27 -12.67 -3.56
CA GLU A 551 21.36 -13.74 -4.04
C GLU A 551 19.88 -13.44 -3.76
N GLY A 552 19.57 -12.85 -2.59
CA GLY A 552 18.20 -12.55 -2.18
C GLY A 552 17.69 -11.17 -2.60
N GLY A 553 18.55 -10.30 -3.14
CA GLY A 553 18.15 -8.94 -3.53
C GLY A 553 19.28 -7.91 -3.49
N LYS A 554 18.92 -6.67 -3.80
CA LYS A 554 19.86 -5.54 -3.80
C LYS A 554 19.94 -4.93 -2.41
N VAL A 555 21.15 -4.56 -1.99
CA VAL A 555 21.43 -3.85 -0.75
C VAL A 555 22.49 -2.78 -1.00
N THR A 556 22.38 -1.63 -0.35
CA THR A 556 23.42 -0.59 -0.39
C THR A 556 24.20 -0.62 0.91
N LEU A 557 25.51 -0.81 0.83
CA LEU A 557 26.42 -0.79 1.96
C LEU A 557 27.18 0.53 2.00
N ASN A 558 27.13 1.29 3.09
CA ASN A 558 28.03 2.41 3.36
C ASN A 558 29.24 1.88 4.12
N LEU A 559 30.42 1.94 3.50
CA LEU A 559 31.65 1.43 4.09
C LEU A 559 32.37 2.55 4.84
N ILE A 560 32.24 2.54 6.17
CA ILE A 560 32.84 3.56 7.04
C ILE A 560 34.37 3.49 6.93
N GLY A 561 35.02 4.64 6.74
CA GLY A 561 36.48 4.76 6.66
C GLY A 561 37.09 4.65 5.25
N PHE A 562 36.30 4.41 4.20
CA PHE A 562 36.79 4.48 2.82
C PHE A 562 36.84 5.92 2.30
N ARG A 563 37.79 6.24 1.41
CA ARG A 563 37.79 7.54 0.70
C ARG A 563 36.69 7.59 -0.36
N ALA A 564 36.14 8.78 -0.60
CA ALA A 564 35.19 8.99 -1.70
C ALA A 564 35.81 8.55 -3.04
N ASN A 565 35.05 7.84 -3.88
CA ASN A 565 35.45 7.30 -5.19
C ASN A 565 36.47 6.16 -5.19
N ALA A 566 37.07 5.77 -4.05
CA ALA A 566 38.01 4.64 -4.01
C ALA A 566 37.38 3.32 -4.49
N LEU A 567 36.06 3.19 -4.28
CA LEU A 567 35.26 2.02 -4.60
C LEU A 567 34.83 1.93 -6.08
N ALA A 568 34.96 3.02 -6.85
CA ALA A 568 34.45 3.09 -8.23
C ALA A 568 35.04 2.01 -9.15
N ARG A 569 36.27 1.56 -8.86
CA ARG A 569 36.96 0.47 -9.58
C ARG A 569 36.27 -0.89 -9.47
N TYR A 570 35.39 -1.07 -8.49
CA TYR A 570 34.72 -2.35 -8.25
C TYR A 570 33.41 -2.49 -9.00
N VAL A 571 32.92 -1.45 -9.70
CA VAL A 571 31.66 -1.54 -10.47
C VAL A 571 31.75 -2.71 -11.47
N ASN A 572 30.74 -3.59 -11.45
CA ASN A 572 30.65 -4.86 -12.16
C ASN A 572 31.57 -6.01 -11.67
N ALA A 573 32.32 -5.82 -10.59
CA ALA A 573 33.09 -6.88 -9.96
C ALA A 573 32.22 -7.73 -9.02
N VAL A 574 32.57 -9.01 -8.87
CA VAL A 574 32.04 -9.86 -7.78
C VAL A 574 32.97 -9.68 -6.59
N VAL A 575 32.44 -9.19 -5.48
CA VAL A 575 33.22 -8.88 -4.29
C VAL A 575 32.68 -9.60 -3.06
N ARG A 576 33.57 -9.84 -2.11
CA ARG A 576 33.25 -10.22 -0.73
C ARG A 576 33.58 -9.05 0.18
N VAL A 577 32.59 -8.57 0.90
CA VAL A 577 32.76 -7.51 1.91
C VAL A 577 32.71 -8.15 3.29
N ARG A 578 33.77 -7.99 4.08
CA ARG A 578 33.82 -8.38 5.50
C ARG A 578 33.76 -7.15 6.37
N GLY A 579 33.04 -7.18 7.48
CA GLY A 579 32.98 -6.04 8.39
C GLY A 579 31.87 -6.16 9.43
N CYS A 580 31.80 -5.19 10.34
CA CYS A 580 30.76 -5.14 11.35
C CYS A 580 29.54 -4.38 10.81
N VAL A 581 28.38 -5.03 10.77
CA VAL A 581 27.16 -4.45 10.17
C VAL A 581 26.33 -3.70 11.21
N PHE A 582 25.79 -2.55 10.82
CA PHE A 582 24.83 -1.78 11.61
C PHE A 582 23.51 -1.65 10.87
N ALA A 583 22.44 -2.02 11.55
CA ALA A 583 21.10 -1.93 10.98
C ALA A 583 20.68 -0.45 10.83
N PRO A 584 20.08 -0.05 9.68
CA PRO A 584 19.52 1.28 9.54
C PRO A 584 18.23 1.41 10.35
N PHE A 585 18.14 2.42 11.21
CA PHE A 585 16.96 2.70 12.03
C PHE A 585 16.69 4.20 12.14
N ASN A 586 15.44 4.55 12.45
CA ASN A 586 15.06 5.92 12.77
C ASN A 586 15.37 6.22 14.24
N GLU A 587 16.21 7.21 14.53
CA GLU A 587 16.60 7.53 15.91
C GLU A 587 15.43 8.00 16.79
N GLN A 588 14.39 8.60 16.21
CA GLN A 588 13.21 9.08 16.94
C GLN A 588 12.20 7.96 17.22
N THR A 589 11.85 7.16 16.19
CA THR A 589 10.85 6.09 16.34
C THR A 589 11.46 4.77 16.81
N ARG A 590 12.79 4.62 16.73
CA ARG A 590 13.57 3.39 16.93
C ARG A 590 13.17 2.23 16.01
N GLU A 591 12.43 2.53 14.96
CA GLU A 591 12.00 1.54 13.98
C GLU A 591 13.09 1.28 12.95
N LEU A 592 13.24 0.02 12.57
CA LEU A 592 14.10 -0.41 11.48
C LEU A 592 13.63 0.22 10.17
N GLN A 593 14.57 0.79 9.41
CA GLN A 593 14.29 1.37 8.10
C GLN A 593 14.81 0.47 6.98
N THR A 594 14.18 0.53 5.82
CA THR A 594 14.77 -0.03 4.60
C THR A 594 15.72 1.02 4.00
N GLY A 595 16.99 0.67 3.79
CA GLY A 595 17.95 1.66 3.31
C GLY A 595 19.39 1.18 3.32
N THR A 596 20.30 2.16 3.37
CA THR A 596 21.74 1.93 3.34
C THR A 596 22.23 1.35 4.66
N ILE A 597 22.77 0.14 4.60
CA ILE A 597 23.36 -0.57 5.73
C ILE A 597 24.77 -0.05 5.94
N ARG A 598 25.15 0.29 7.17
CA ARG A 598 26.51 0.74 7.46
C ARG A 598 27.39 -0.45 7.81
N VAL A 599 28.63 -0.43 7.33
CA VAL A 599 29.62 -1.46 7.63
C VAL A 599 30.87 -0.79 8.18
N GLY A 600 31.14 -1.01 9.46
CA GLY A 600 32.33 -0.56 10.16
C GLY A 600 33.54 -1.45 9.86
N ASP A 601 34.70 -0.82 9.72
CA ASP A 601 35.99 -1.49 9.44
C ASP A 601 35.91 -2.51 8.29
N ALA A 602 35.24 -2.12 7.21
CA ALA A 602 35.00 -3.01 6.09
C ALA A 602 36.29 -3.38 5.35
N ALA A 603 36.42 -4.64 4.97
CA ALA A 603 37.43 -5.16 4.06
C ALA A 603 36.77 -5.68 2.78
N VAL A 604 37.16 -5.14 1.62
CA VAL A 604 36.61 -5.52 0.32
C VAL A 604 37.60 -6.41 -0.42
N SER A 605 37.19 -7.64 -0.72
CA SER A 605 37.94 -8.62 -1.50
C SER A 605 37.31 -8.81 -2.87
N VAL A 606 38.12 -8.85 -3.94
CA VAL A 606 37.63 -9.10 -5.30
C VAL A 606 37.68 -10.60 -5.58
N LEU A 607 36.50 -11.22 -5.69
CA LEU A 607 36.38 -12.64 -6.07
C LEU A 607 36.49 -12.80 -7.59
N GLN A 608 35.86 -11.91 -8.35
CA GLN A 608 35.98 -11.83 -9.81
C GLN A 608 36.12 -10.36 -10.24
N PRO A 609 37.15 -10.01 -11.03
CA PRO A 609 37.36 -8.64 -11.50
C PRO A 609 36.24 -8.22 -12.47
N PRO A 610 36.03 -6.89 -12.64
CA PRO A 610 35.03 -6.42 -13.59
C PRO A 610 35.42 -6.82 -15.02
N PRO A 611 34.48 -7.32 -15.84
CA PRO A 611 34.76 -7.72 -17.22
C PRO A 611 35.14 -6.50 -18.08
N ARG A 612 36.04 -6.70 -19.06
CA ARG A 612 36.45 -5.63 -19.99
C ARG A 612 35.30 -5.13 -20.87
N ASP A 613 34.45 -6.06 -21.32
CA ASP A 613 33.17 -5.78 -21.96
C ASP A 613 32.11 -6.70 -21.33
N VAL A 614 31.00 -6.11 -20.91
CA VAL A 614 29.86 -6.80 -20.28
C VAL A 614 29.17 -7.75 -21.26
N PHE A 615 29.34 -7.55 -22.57
CA PHE A 615 28.76 -8.39 -23.62
C PHE A 615 29.71 -9.49 -24.14
N ASP A 616 30.96 -9.55 -23.66
CA ASP A 616 31.95 -10.58 -24.00
C ASP A 616 31.75 -11.86 -23.17
N ILE A 617 30.49 -12.28 -23.08
CA ILE A 617 30.02 -13.48 -22.37
C ILE A 617 29.26 -14.33 -23.38
N PRO A 618 29.35 -15.69 -23.33
CA PRO A 618 28.57 -16.55 -24.22
C PRO A 618 27.08 -16.23 -24.17
N GLN A 619 26.45 -16.12 -25.35
CA GLN A 619 25.00 -15.94 -25.46
C GLN A 619 24.29 -17.26 -25.11
N ARG A 620 23.22 -17.18 -24.32
CA ARG A 620 22.31 -18.29 -24.06
C ARG A 620 20.91 -17.98 -24.59
N SER A 621 20.17 -19.03 -24.95
CA SER A 621 18.76 -18.89 -25.32
C SER A 621 17.89 -18.72 -24.06
N ILE A 622 16.74 -18.03 -24.18
CA ILE A 622 15.80 -17.89 -23.06
C ILE A 622 15.29 -19.28 -22.63
N ALA A 623 15.12 -20.20 -23.59
CA ALA A 623 14.74 -21.59 -23.32
C ALA A 623 15.77 -22.31 -22.43
N GLU A 624 17.07 -22.20 -22.74
CA GLU A 624 18.14 -22.82 -21.94
C GLU A 624 18.15 -22.35 -20.49
N LEU A 625 17.76 -21.10 -20.22
CA LEU A 625 17.69 -20.55 -18.86
C LEU A 625 16.55 -21.14 -18.03
N LEU A 626 15.54 -21.72 -18.68
CA LEU A 626 14.40 -22.38 -18.02
C LEU A 626 14.71 -23.84 -17.65
N PHE A 627 15.82 -24.39 -18.14
CA PHE A 627 16.27 -25.75 -17.86
C PHE A 627 17.41 -25.79 -16.83
N TYR A 628 17.66 -26.98 -16.29
CA TYR A 628 18.74 -27.22 -15.33
C TYR A 628 20.11 -26.87 -15.91
N ASP A 629 20.87 -26.03 -15.20
CA ASP A 629 22.27 -25.70 -15.52
C ASP A 629 23.21 -26.33 -14.48
N PRO A 630 24.02 -27.34 -14.84
CA PRO A 630 24.98 -27.96 -13.93
C PRO A 630 26.13 -27.01 -13.51
N GLU A 631 26.33 -25.91 -14.25
CA GLU A 631 27.32 -24.87 -13.94
C GLU A 631 26.66 -23.59 -13.40
N ALA A 632 25.45 -23.69 -12.83
CA ALA A 632 24.80 -22.56 -12.19
C ALA A 632 25.68 -22.06 -11.02
N ALA A 633 26.17 -20.83 -11.15
CA ALA A 633 26.91 -20.16 -10.10
C ALA A 633 26.16 -18.87 -9.70
N PRO A 634 26.05 -18.57 -8.39
CA PRO A 634 25.52 -17.29 -7.97
C PRO A 634 26.37 -16.16 -8.56
N PHE A 635 25.71 -15.04 -8.89
CA PHE A 635 26.36 -13.87 -9.48
C PHE A 635 26.96 -14.07 -10.88
N ARG A 636 26.63 -15.17 -11.58
CA ARG A 636 26.99 -15.34 -13.00
C ARG A 636 26.16 -14.39 -13.87
N ARG A 637 26.83 -13.50 -14.59
CA ARG A 637 26.17 -12.66 -15.60
C ARG A 637 25.88 -13.52 -16.84
N LEU A 638 24.69 -13.34 -17.40
CA LEU A 638 24.20 -14.06 -18.58
C LEU A 638 23.86 -13.06 -19.68
N LYS A 639 24.12 -13.46 -20.93
CA LYS A 639 23.77 -12.69 -22.12
C LYS A 639 22.65 -13.41 -22.87
N VAL A 640 21.55 -12.72 -23.12
CA VAL A 640 20.45 -13.20 -23.95
C VAL A 640 20.24 -12.27 -25.15
N SER A 641 19.55 -12.77 -26.16
CA SER A 641 19.04 -11.95 -27.26
C SER A 641 17.56 -12.16 -27.43
N GLY A 642 16.82 -11.08 -27.65
CA GLY A 642 15.38 -11.15 -27.84
C GLY A 642 14.85 -9.89 -28.49
N GLN A 643 13.58 -9.94 -28.86
CA GLN A 643 12.84 -8.79 -29.34
C GLN A 643 12.01 -8.19 -28.21
N ILE A 644 12.00 -6.86 -28.10
CA ILE A 644 11.19 -6.16 -27.09
C ILE A 644 9.72 -6.22 -27.49
N THR A 645 8.89 -6.88 -26.68
CA THR A 645 7.42 -6.97 -26.87
C THR A 645 6.67 -5.90 -26.07
N HIS A 646 7.23 -5.50 -24.94
CA HIS A 646 6.71 -4.44 -24.08
C HIS A 646 7.86 -3.79 -23.30
N GLY A 647 7.75 -2.51 -22.96
CA GLY A 647 8.77 -1.79 -22.19
C GLY A 647 8.20 -0.63 -21.40
N ARG A 648 8.61 -0.50 -20.14
CA ARG A 648 8.10 0.50 -19.19
C ARG A 648 9.12 0.79 -18.10
N ARG A 649 9.49 2.07 -17.91
CA ARG A 649 10.25 2.57 -16.73
C ARG A 649 11.48 1.73 -16.32
N GLY A 650 12.24 1.20 -17.28
CA GLY A 650 13.42 0.37 -17.01
C GLY A 650 13.14 -1.14 -16.94
N GLU A 651 11.89 -1.57 -17.03
CA GLU A 651 11.48 -2.96 -17.24
C GLU A 651 11.16 -3.20 -18.70
N TYR A 652 11.73 -4.24 -19.29
CA TYR A 652 11.53 -4.62 -20.68
C TYR A 652 11.22 -6.11 -20.76
N PHE A 653 10.26 -6.47 -21.61
CA PHE A 653 9.87 -7.85 -21.84
C PHE A 653 10.45 -8.28 -23.18
N LEU A 654 11.26 -9.33 -23.16
CA LEU A 654 11.90 -9.90 -24.33
C LEU A 654 11.21 -11.19 -24.74
N SER A 655 10.95 -11.33 -26.03
CA SER A 655 10.54 -12.60 -26.64
C SER A 655 11.66 -13.19 -27.50
N GLN A 656 11.89 -14.49 -27.34
CA GLN A 656 12.72 -15.29 -28.24
C GLN A 656 11.94 -16.56 -28.63
N GLY A 657 11.33 -16.53 -29.82
CA GLY A 657 10.38 -17.57 -30.24
C GLY A 657 9.14 -17.57 -29.35
N THR A 658 8.83 -18.70 -28.72
CA THR A 658 7.68 -18.87 -27.81
C THR A 658 8.00 -18.56 -26.35
N ASN A 659 9.26 -18.23 -26.02
CA ASN A 659 9.70 -18.00 -24.64
C ASN A 659 9.83 -16.50 -24.35
N GLY A 660 9.28 -16.09 -23.21
CA GLY A 660 9.33 -14.74 -22.69
C GLY A 660 10.32 -14.62 -21.54
N MET A 661 10.92 -13.45 -21.38
CA MET A 661 11.74 -13.14 -20.21
C MET A 661 11.64 -11.66 -19.87
N ARG A 662 11.56 -11.38 -18.57
CA ARG A 662 11.62 -10.01 -18.06
C ARG A 662 13.06 -9.56 -17.90
N VAL A 663 13.33 -8.31 -18.26
CA VAL A 663 14.64 -7.68 -18.17
C VAL A 663 14.49 -6.35 -17.43
N THR A 664 15.14 -6.24 -16.28
CA THR A 664 15.09 -5.04 -15.44
C THR A 664 16.45 -4.35 -15.51
N THR A 665 16.49 -3.12 -16.00
CA THR A 665 17.72 -2.32 -16.09
C THR A 665 18.00 -1.60 -14.77
N GLY A 666 19.27 -1.49 -14.38
CA GLY A 666 19.68 -0.79 -13.16
C GLY A 666 19.51 0.73 -13.22
N ASN A 667 19.49 1.38 -12.05
CA ASN A 667 19.48 2.85 -11.89
C ASN A 667 20.82 3.53 -12.23
N SER A 668 21.86 2.78 -12.57
CA SER A 668 23.08 3.35 -13.15
C SER A 668 22.71 3.90 -14.53
N GLY A 669 22.76 5.23 -14.67
CA GLY A 669 22.29 6.00 -15.82
C GLY A 669 22.79 5.51 -17.19
N PRO A 670 22.31 6.14 -18.28
CA PRO A 670 22.38 5.61 -19.64
C PRO A 670 23.84 5.43 -20.09
N THR A 671 24.38 4.24 -19.84
CA THR A 671 25.70 3.81 -20.32
C THR A 671 25.49 2.89 -21.50
N THR A 672 24.85 3.43 -22.52
CA THR A 672 24.96 3.05 -23.93
C THR A 672 24.29 4.18 -24.70
N ASN A 673 24.90 4.61 -25.80
CA ASN A 673 24.41 5.64 -26.73
C ASN A 673 23.07 5.28 -27.44
N SER A 674 22.24 4.43 -26.86
CA SER A 674 20.90 4.10 -27.34
C SER A 674 19.89 4.83 -26.46
N GLY A 675 19.09 5.71 -27.06
CA GLY A 675 17.91 6.28 -26.42
C GLY A 675 16.92 5.20 -25.95
N PRO A 676 15.74 5.58 -25.41
CA PRO A 676 14.77 4.61 -24.90
C PRO A 676 14.46 3.52 -25.94
N PHE A 677 14.64 2.26 -25.56
CA PHE A 677 14.36 1.14 -26.46
C PHE A 677 12.87 1.08 -26.77
N SER A 678 12.54 0.85 -28.04
CA SER A 678 11.15 0.81 -28.50
C SER A 678 10.65 -0.62 -28.67
N VAL A 679 9.34 -0.81 -28.54
CA VAL A 679 8.68 -2.08 -28.86
C VAL A 679 8.99 -2.46 -30.31
N GLY A 680 9.43 -3.71 -30.54
CA GLY A 680 9.89 -4.21 -31.83
C GLY A 680 11.42 -4.20 -32.02
N ASP A 681 12.18 -3.55 -31.15
CA ASP A 681 13.64 -3.54 -31.22
C ASP A 681 14.23 -4.92 -30.88
N LEU A 682 15.22 -5.35 -31.66
CA LEU A 682 16.05 -6.51 -31.38
C LEU A 682 17.21 -6.08 -30.50
N VAL A 683 17.34 -6.69 -29.33
CA VAL A 683 18.35 -6.31 -28.34
C VAL A 683 19.13 -7.51 -27.82
N GLU A 684 20.36 -7.23 -27.40
CA GLU A 684 21.10 -8.09 -26.48
C GLU A 684 21.01 -7.50 -25.08
N ALA A 685 20.71 -8.35 -24.10
CA ALA A 685 20.67 -7.97 -22.69
C ALA A 685 21.68 -8.82 -21.90
N ALA A 686 22.53 -8.15 -21.13
CA ALA A 686 23.53 -8.79 -20.27
C ALA A 686 23.31 -8.41 -18.81
N GLY A 687 22.89 -9.36 -17.97
CA GLY A 687 22.50 -9.11 -16.58
C GLY A 687 22.56 -10.37 -15.71
N PHE A 688 22.00 -10.31 -14.51
CA PHE A 688 22.02 -11.41 -13.55
C PHE A 688 20.68 -12.11 -13.48
N LEU A 689 20.68 -13.45 -13.47
CA LEU A 689 19.45 -14.22 -13.36
C LEU A 689 18.85 -14.06 -11.96
N GLY A 690 17.65 -13.52 -11.88
CA GLY A 690 16.82 -13.51 -10.69
C GLY A 690 16.06 -14.83 -10.57
N LEU A 691 16.32 -15.58 -9.51
CA LEU A 691 15.59 -16.82 -9.19
C LEU A 691 14.55 -16.53 -8.10
N GLY A 692 13.38 -17.18 -8.17
CA GLY A 692 12.35 -17.13 -7.12
C GLY A 692 11.05 -16.40 -7.47
N GLY A 693 10.94 -15.82 -8.68
CA GLY A 693 9.68 -15.29 -9.21
C GLY A 693 8.87 -16.32 -10.00
N PRO A 694 7.62 -16.00 -10.38
CA PRO A 694 6.79 -16.86 -11.24
C PRO A 694 7.34 -17.05 -12.66
N ALA A 695 8.27 -16.18 -13.09
CA ALA A 695 8.94 -16.20 -14.39
C ALA A 695 10.43 -15.89 -14.25
N ALA A 696 11.22 -16.23 -15.29
CA ALA A 696 12.64 -15.90 -15.32
C ALA A 696 12.84 -14.39 -15.54
N GLU A 697 13.68 -13.78 -14.70
CA GLU A 697 13.98 -12.35 -14.76
C GLU A 697 15.50 -12.13 -14.88
N LEU A 698 15.92 -11.21 -15.74
CA LEU A 698 17.29 -10.74 -15.85
C LEU A 698 17.39 -9.36 -15.20
N LYS A 699 17.97 -9.28 -14.01
CA LYS A 699 18.12 -8.06 -13.21
C LYS A 699 19.42 -7.33 -13.53
N GLU A 700 19.41 -6.01 -13.32
CA GLU A 700 20.55 -5.10 -13.51
C GLU A 700 21.19 -5.29 -14.90
N ALA A 701 20.32 -5.46 -15.90
CA ALA A 701 20.74 -5.76 -17.25
C ALA A 701 21.20 -4.50 -17.98
N VAL A 702 22.31 -4.62 -18.71
CA VAL A 702 22.74 -3.65 -19.72
C VAL A 702 22.25 -4.14 -21.06
N MET A 703 21.60 -3.27 -21.83
CA MET A 703 21.06 -3.61 -23.14
C MET A 703 21.77 -2.87 -24.25
N ARG A 704 21.85 -3.50 -25.43
CA ARG A 704 22.28 -2.84 -26.67
C ARG A 704 21.38 -3.24 -27.83
N LYS A 705 21.06 -2.27 -28.69
CA LYS A 705 20.22 -2.49 -29.88
C LYS A 705 21.04 -3.12 -31.01
N LYS A 706 20.51 -4.20 -31.59
CA LYS A 706 21.04 -4.87 -32.80
C LYS A 706 20.26 -4.50 -34.06
N GLY A 707 18.99 -4.15 -33.93
CA GLY A 707 18.11 -3.82 -35.06
C GLY A 707 16.66 -3.66 -34.61
N SER A 708 15.72 -3.73 -35.54
CA SER A 708 14.28 -3.72 -35.27
C SER A 708 13.60 -4.72 -36.21
N ALA A 709 12.56 -5.40 -35.73
CA ALA A 709 11.77 -6.37 -36.48
C ALA A 709 10.27 -6.17 -36.18
N PRO A 710 9.36 -6.62 -37.06
CA PRO A 710 7.93 -6.67 -36.73
C PRO A 710 7.68 -7.60 -35.54
N LEU A 711 6.70 -7.29 -34.69
CA LEU A 711 6.36 -8.08 -33.51
C LEU A 711 6.01 -9.53 -33.89
N PRO A 712 6.34 -10.52 -33.02
CA PRO A 712 5.98 -11.91 -33.26
C PRO A 712 4.45 -12.06 -33.27
N ALA A 713 3.94 -13.06 -34.00
CA ALA A 713 2.53 -13.37 -33.96
C ALA A 713 2.11 -13.76 -32.53
N PRO A 714 1.07 -13.13 -31.96
CA PRO A 714 0.67 -13.41 -30.59
C PRO A 714 0.03 -14.80 -30.47
N THR A 715 0.32 -15.51 -29.38
CA THR A 715 -0.28 -16.82 -29.10
C THR A 715 -1.71 -16.65 -28.60
N LYS A 716 -2.69 -17.25 -29.29
CA LYS A 716 -4.10 -17.21 -28.86
C LYS A 716 -4.31 -18.16 -27.68
N LEU A 717 -4.78 -17.64 -26.55
CA LEU A 717 -5.00 -18.43 -25.34
C LEU A 717 -6.48 -18.61 -25.02
N THR A 718 -6.85 -19.81 -24.58
CA THR A 718 -8.15 -20.10 -23.96
C THR A 718 -8.11 -19.78 -22.45
N PRO A 719 -9.28 -19.60 -21.79
CA PRO A 719 -9.33 -19.27 -20.36
C PRO A 719 -8.48 -20.19 -19.46
N ASP A 720 -8.49 -21.50 -19.73
CA ASP A 720 -7.77 -22.50 -18.94
C ASP A 720 -6.25 -22.46 -19.14
N GLN A 721 -5.78 -21.88 -20.26
CA GLN A 721 -4.36 -21.74 -20.58
C GLN A 721 -3.73 -20.48 -19.98
N LEU A 722 -4.54 -19.50 -19.56
CA LEU A 722 -4.06 -18.21 -19.05
C LEU A 722 -3.29 -18.32 -17.73
N LEU A 723 -3.57 -19.36 -16.95
CA LEU A 723 -2.89 -19.61 -15.67
C LEU A 723 -1.64 -20.49 -15.82
N LEU A 724 -1.31 -20.96 -17.03
CA LEU A 724 -0.13 -21.80 -17.25
C LEU A 724 1.14 -20.93 -17.28
N ALA A 725 2.11 -21.26 -16.42
CA ALA A 725 3.36 -20.50 -16.32
C ALA A 725 4.23 -20.55 -17.60
N CYS A 726 3.95 -21.45 -18.54
CA CYS A 726 4.69 -21.53 -19.82
C CYS A 726 4.45 -20.32 -20.73
N TYR A 727 3.37 -19.55 -20.52
CA TYR A 727 3.09 -18.31 -21.25
C TYR A 727 3.56 -17.05 -20.52
N ALA A 728 4.26 -17.21 -19.40
CA ALA A 728 4.78 -16.08 -18.62
C ALA A 728 5.71 -15.20 -19.45
N ASP A 729 5.50 -13.89 -19.35
CA ASP A 729 6.23 -12.82 -20.03
C ASP A 729 6.22 -12.94 -21.57
N THR A 730 5.28 -13.70 -22.16
CA THR A 730 5.10 -13.87 -23.61
C THR A 730 3.99 -12.98 -24.17
N LEU A 731 4.05 -12.68 -25.47
CA LEU A 731 3.00 -11.93 -26.18
C LEU A 731 1.83 -12.85 -26.53
N VAL A 732 0.66 -12.58 -25.95
CA VAL A 732 -0.54 -13.41 -26.05
C VAL A 732 -1.73 -12.61 -26.57
N GLN A 733 -2.70 -13.32 -27.12
CA GLN A 733 -4.00 -12.79 -27.55
C GLN A 733 -5.13 -13.46 -26.77
N VAL A 734 -5.97 -12.64 -26.14
CA VAL A 734 -7.03 -13.11 -25.22
C VAL A 734 -8.35 -12.42 -25.55
N VAL A 735 -9.45 -13.18 -25.52
CA VAL A 735 -10.80 -12.62 -25.67
C VAL A 735 -11.47 -12.54 -24.30
N ALA A 736 -11.89 -11.35 -23.89
CA ALA A 736 -12.50 -11.11 -22.57
C ALA A 736 -13.60 -10.04 -22.62
N THR A 737 -14.47 -10.04 -21.63
CA THR A 737 -15.51 -9.02 -21.44
C THR A 737 -15.01 -7.97 -20.45
N LEU A 738 -15.09 -6.69 -20.82
CA LEU A 738 -14.76 -5.56 -19.95
C LEU A 738 -15.80 -5.43 -18.84
N MET A 739 -15.39 -5.53 -17.59
CA MET A 739 -16.28 -5.43 -16.41
C MET A 739 -16.26 -4.02 -15.85
N ASP A 740 -15.07 -3.50 -15.58
CA ASP A 740 -14.85 -2.17 -15.04
C ASP A 740 -13.55 -1.56 -15.57
N GLN A 741 -13.40 -0.25 -15.39
CA GLN A 741 -12.21 0.49 -15.77
C GLN A 741 -11.97 1.68 -14.84
N TRP A 742 -10.72 1.88 -14.44
CA TRP A 742 -10.32 3.03 -13.66
C TRP A 742 -8.92 3.49 -14.07
N ARG A 743 -8.53 4.65 -13.56
CA ARG A 743 -7.22 5.24 -13.81
C ARG A 743 -6.36 5.09 -12.55
N GLU A 744 -5.15 4.60 -12.72
CA GLU A 744 -4.17 4.47 -11.65
C GLU A 744 -2.87 5.17 -12.09
N GLY A 745 -2.68 6.42 -11.64
CA GLY A 745 -1.57 7.27 -12.09
C GLY A 745 -1.65 7.59 -13.59
N SER A 746 -0.60 7.20 -14.34
CA SER A 746 -0.55 7.30 -15.81
C SER A 746 -1.25 6.16 -16.52
N ASP A 747 -1.55 5.07 -15.82
CA ASP A 747 -2.07 3.85 -16.44
C ASP A 747 -3.59 3.86 -16.47
N GLN A 748 -4.14 3.35 -17.55
CA GLN A 748 -5.51 2.90 -17.58
C GLN A 748 -5.56 1.42 -17.20
N VAL A 749 -6.33 1.07 -16.18
CA VAL A 749 -6.52 -0.31 -15.74
C VAL A 749 -7.91 -0.77 -16.17
N LEU A 750 -7.95 -1.93 -16.83
CA LEU A 750 -9.16 -2.58 -17.30
C LEU A 750 -9.36 -3.88 -16.52
N GLU A 751 -10.49 -4.03 -15.85
CA GLU A 751 -10.89 -5.29 -15.24
C GLU A 751 -11.71 -6.10 -16.24
N LEU A 752 -11.23 -7.31 -16.52
CA LEU A 752 -11.69 -8.13 -17.64
C LEU A 752 -12.02 -9.53 -17.15
N GLN A 753 -13.01 -10.16 -17.78
CA GLN A 753 -13.41 -11.52 -17.48
C GLN A 753 -13.33 -12.39 -18.74
N SER A 754 -12.58 -13.50 -18.70
CA SER A 754 -12.59 -14.54 -19.74
C SER A 754 -13.00 -15.88 -19.13
N GLY A 755 -14.14 -16.42 -19.56
CA GLY A 755 -14.74 -17.58 -18.88
C GLY A 755 -15.11 -17.22 -17.44
N PHE A 756 -14.58 -17.97 -16.46
CA PHE A 756 -14.73 -17.68 -15.03
C PHE A 756 -13.57 -16.86 -14.44
N LEU A 757 -12.52 -16.61 -15.22
CA LEU A 757 -11.30 -15.98 -14.75
C LEU A 757 -11.37 -14.46 -14.92
N ALA A 758 -11.32 -13.74 -13.80
CA ALA A 758 -11.16 -12.29 -13.77
C ALA A 758 -9.66 -11.95 -13.72
N PHE A 759 -9.24 -10.98 -14.54
CA PHE A 759 -7.87 -10.51 -14.62
C PHE A 759 -7.82 -9.03 -14.97
N ARG A 760 -6.65 -8.42 -14.81
CA ARG A 760 -6.43 -7.00 -15.11
C ARG A 760 -5.61 -6.85 -16.39
N ALA A 761 -5.93 -5.85 -17.19
CA ALA A 761 -5.05 -5.38 -18.26
C ALA A 761 -4.66 -3.92 -18.02
N ARG A 762 -3.40 -3.59 -18.25
CA ARG A 762 -2.87 -2.23 -18.10
C ARG A 762 -2.44 -1.67 -19.45
N ILE A 763 -2.77 -0.40 -19.66
CA ILE A 763 -2.35 0.37 -20.85
C ILE A 763 -1.68 1.65 -20.36
N ASP A 764 -0.41 1.82 -20.67
CA ASP A 764 0.30 3.09 -20.51
C ASP A 764 0.07 3.94 -21.78
N HIS A 765 -0.79 4.95 -21.67
CA HIS A 765 -1.15 5.82 -22.81
C HIS A 765 -0.70 7.28 -22.62
N GLY A 766 0.14 7.54 -21.60
CA GLY A 766 0.56 8.89 -21.27
C GLY A 766 -0.62 9.84 -20.97
N ARG A 767 -0.58 11.06 -21.53
CA ARG A 767 -1.61 12.10 -21.33
C ARG A 767 -2.64 12.20 -22.47
N GLN A 768 -2.58 11.35 -23.49
CA GLN A 768 -3.46 11.50 -24.66
C GLN A 768 -4.86 10.93 -24.39
N PRO A 769 -5.95 11.68 -24.62
CA PRO A 769 -7.30 11.16 -24.41
C PRO A 769 -7.61 10.07 -25.45
N PHE A 770 -7.85 8.84 -24.98
CA PHE A 770 -8.34 7.72 -25.79
C PHE A 770 -9.72 7.27 -25.28
N SER A 771 -10.67 7.04 -26.18
CA SER A 771 -12.02 6.61 -25.84
C SER A 771 -12.07 5.09 -25.66
N LEU A 772 -12.25 4.65 -24.42
CA LEU A 772 -12.42 3.24 -24.10
C LEU A 772 -13.85 2.77 -24.44
N PRO A 773 -14.01 1.51 -24.85
CA PRO A 773 -15.33 0.91 -25.05
C PRO A 773 -16.11 0.84 -23.73
N PRO A 774 -17.46 0.87 -23.75
CA PRO A 774 -18.26 0.81 -22.53
C PRO A 774 -18.12 -0.54 -21.82
N SER A 775 -18.24 -0.54 -20.48
CA SER A 775 -18.30 -1.77 -19.68
C SER A 775 -19.40 -2.71 -20.22
N GLY A 776 -19.08 -4.00 -20.29
CA GLY A 776 -19.85 -5.05 -20.95
C GLY A 776 -19.43 -5.34 -22.39
N SER A 777 -18.47 -4.60 -22.95
CA SER A 777 -17.95 -4.88 -24.30
C SER A 777 -17.07 -6.11 -24.31
N ARG A 778 -17.22 -6.95 -25.33
CA ARG A 778 -16.34 -8.09 -25.60
C ARG A 778 -15.16 -7.64 -26.45
N LEU A 779 -13.95 -7.78 -25.90
CA LEU A 779 -12.71 -7.28 -26.44
C LEU A 779 -11.77 -8.43 -26.78
N GLU A 780 -11.02 -8.28 -27.87
CA GLU A 780 -9.82 -9.05 -28.18
C GLU A 780 -8.61 -8.17 -27.82
N LEU A 781 -7.76 -8.70 -26.93
CA LEU A 781 -6.66 -8.00 -26.30
C LEU A 781 -5.35 -8.66 -26.75
N THR A 782 -4.37 -7.87 -27.17
CA THR A 782 -3.02 -8.38 -27.51
C THR A 782 -1.96 -7.76 -26.60
N GLY A 783 -1.41 -8.54 -25.66
CA GLY A 783 -0.48 -7.99 -24.66
C GLY A 783 0.46 -9.03 -24.10
N VAL A 784 1.41 -8.58 -23.27
CA VAL A 784 2.35 -9.47 -22.58
C VAL A 784 1.70 -10.01 -21.31
N CYS A 785 1.68 -11.33 -21.16
CA CYS A 785 1.10 -12.00 -19.98
C CYS A 785 2.10 -12.00 -18.82
N VAL A 786 1.82 -11.21 -17.78
CA VAL A 786 2.67 -11.08 -16.59
C VAL A 786 2.04 -11.87 -15.45
N PRO A 787 2.63 -12.99 -15.00
CA PRO A 787 2.07 -13.76 -13.90
C PRO A 787 2.15 -13.00 -12.56
N LEU A 788 1.14 -13.21 -11.71
CA LEU A 788 1.03 -12.66 -10.36
C LEU A 788 1.16 -13.78 -9.32
N GLY A 789 1.83 -13.47 -8.21
CA GLY A 789 2.03 -14.40 -7.09
C GLY A 789 3.15 -15.42 -7.34
N SER A 790 3.09 -16.54 -6.62
CA SER A 790 4.07 -17.62 -6.73
C SER A 790 3.60 -18.70 -7.70
N ARG A 791 4.57 -19.38 -8.33
CA ARG A 791 4.29 -20.56 -9.15
C ARG A 791 3.90 -21.74 -8.25
N ALA A 792 2.72 -22.32 -8.50
CA ALA A 792 2.29 -23.55 -7.83
C ALA A 792 3.07 -24.75 -8.39
N GLY A 793 3.18 -25.82 -7.58
CA GLY A 793 3.94 -27.03 -7.94
C GLY A 793 3.41 -27.78 -9.18
N ASP A 794 2.18 -27.49 -9.59
CA ASP A 794 1.54 -28.01 -10.82
C ASP A 794 1.86 -27.18 -12.07
N GLY A 795 2.64 -26.10 -11.95
CA GLY A 795 3.01 -25.21 -13.04
C GLY A 795 2.00 -24.11 -13.34
N THR A 796 0.98 -23.92 -12.51
CA THR A 796 0.04 -22.79 -12.60
C THR A 796 0.48 -21.58 -11.78
N VAL A 797 -0.10 -20.41 -12.05
CA VAL A 797 0.12 -19.17 -11.28
C VAL A 797 -1.20 -18.69 -10.64
N SER A 798 -1.11 -17.94 -9.54
CA SER A 798 -2.31 -17.49 -8.79
C SER A 798 -3.17 -16.49 -9.56
N GLY A 799 -2.60 -15.81 -10.54
CA GLY A 799 -3.29 -14.89 -11.43
C GLY A 799 -2.32 -14.32 -12.46
N PHE A 800 -2.82 -13.45 -13.33
CA PHE A 800 -1.98 -12.75 -14.29
C PHE A 800 -2.52 -11.34 -14.56
N GLU A 801 -1.63 -10.51 -15.07
CA GLU A 801 -1.91 -9.18 -15.57
C GLU A 801 -1.47 -9.09 -17.03
N LEU A 802 -2.27 -8.44 -17.88
CA LEU A 802 -1.96 -8.28 -19.29
C LEU A 802 -1.43 -6.87 -19.57
N LEU A 803 -0.17 -6.74 -19.96
CA LEU A 803 0.43 -5.46 -20.32
C LEU A 803 0.25 -5.17 -21.81
N LEU A 804 -0.48 -4.11 -22.11
CA LEU A 804 -0.81 -3.70 -23.48
C LEU A 804 0.13 -2.57 -23.91
N SER A 805 0.81 -2.73 -25.04
CA SER A 805 1.81 -1.78 -25.52
C SER A 805 1.22 -0.49 -26.12
N SER A 806 -0.05 -0.51 -26.53
CA SER A 806 -0.78 0.67 -27.00
C SER A 806 -2.30 0.43 -27.03
N PRO A 807 -3.13 1.48 -27.15
CA PRO A 807 -4.57 1.32 -27.36
C PRO A 807 -4.94 0.55 -28.64
N ALA A 808 -4.05 0.52 -29.66
CA ALA A 808 -4.26 -0.25 -30.89
C ALA A 808 -4.24 -1.77 -30.66
N ALA A 809 -3.75 -2.21 -29.48
CA ALA A 809 -3.81 -3.60 -29.06
C ALA A 809 -5.21 -4.07 -28.60
N LEU A 810 -6.18 -3.14 -28.54
CA LEU A 810 -7.58 -3.41 -28.24
C LEU A 810 -8.39 -3.51 -29.54
N ARG A 811 -9.06 -4.64 -29.74
CA ARG A 811 -10.05 -4.79 -30.80
C ARG A 811 -11.42 -5.10 -30.20
N VAL A 812 -12.39 -4.21 -30.44
CA VAL A 812 -13.77 -4.42 -29.99
C VAL A 812 -14.43 -5.47 -30.87
N LEU A 813 -14.78 -6.63 -30.31
CA LEU A 813 -15.50 -7.69 -31.02
C LEU A 813 -17.01 -7.50 -30.96
N ALA A 814 -17.52 -7.03 -29.82
CA ALA A 814 -18.93 -6.70 -29.63
C ALA A 814 -19.09 -5.63 -28.55
N THR A 815 -19.96 -4.64 -28.78
CA THR A 815 -20.41 -3.70 -27.75
C THR A 815 -21.62 -4.27 -27.02
N PRO A 816 -21.85 -3.91 -25.74
CA PRO A 816 -23.04 -4.35 -25.02
C PRO A 816 -24.31 -3.90 -25.76
N PRO A 817 -25.38 -4.73 -25.76
CA PRO A 817 -26.65 -4.34 -26.34
C PRO A 817 -27.15 -3.03 -25.73
N TRP A 818 -27.72 -2.15 -26.55
CA TRP A 818 -28.33 -0.90 -26.06
C TRP A 818 -29.54 -1.16 -25.13
N TRP A 819 -30.13 -2.35 -25.18
CA TRP A 819 -31.15 -2.82 -24.24
C TRP A 819 -30.50 -3.41 -22.99
N THR A 820 -30.56 -2.66 -21.90
CA THR A 820 -30.19 -3.13 -20.55
C THR A 820 -31.44 -3.25 -19.69
N LEU A 821 -31.43 -4.11 -18.66
CA LEU A 821 -32.56 -4.27 -17.73
C LEU A 821 -33.00 -2.91 -17.15
N ARG A 822 -32.05 -2.04 -16.82
CA ARG A 822 -32.30 -0.67 -16.35
C ARG A 822 -33.06 0.17 -17.38
N ARG A 823 -32.66 0.15 -18.66
CA ARG A 823 -33.37 0.86 -19.73
C ARG A 823 -34.74 0.24 -20.02
N GLY A 824 -34.86 -1.09 -19.89
CA GLY A 824 -36.14 -1.80 -19.95
C GLY A 824 -37.09 -1.37 -18.83
N VAL A 825 -36.61 -1.26 -17.59
CA VAL A 825 -37.38 -0.78 -16.43
C VAL A 825 -37.75 0.70 -16.60
N ILE A 826 -36.84 1.55 -17.10
CA ILE A 826 -37.14 2.95 -17.40
C ILE A 826 -38.23 3.04 -18.47
N LEU A 827 -38.11 2.29 -19.57
CA LEU A 827 -39.11 2.28 -20.63
C LEU A 827 -40.46 1.76 -20.11
N ALA A 828 -40.46 0.66 -19.35
CA ALA A 828 -41.67 0.13 -18.72
C ALA A 828 -42.30 1.15 -17.76
N GLY A 829 -41.51 1.87 -16.97
CA GLY A 829 -41.96 2.95 -16.10
C GLY A 829 -42.53 4.13 -16.88
N THR A 830 -41.88 4.55 -17.98
CA THR A 830 -42.40 5.61 -18.85
C THR A 830 -43.68 5.20 -19.55
N LEU A 831 -43.78 3.94 -20.01
CA LEU A 831 -45.00 3.38 -20.61
C LEU A 831 -46.12 3.27 -19.58
N ALA A 832 -45.83 2.85 -18.35
CA ALA A 832 -46.81 2.80 -17.27
C ALA A 832 -47.29 4.22 -16.89
N ALA A 833 -46.39 5.20 -16.85
CA ALA A 833 -46.76 6.60 -16.60
C ALA A 833 -47.61 7.19 -17.74
N LEU A 834 -47.25 6.90 -18.99
CA LEU A 834 -48.05 7.25 -20.17
C LEU A 834 -49.41 6.57 -20.15
N LEU A 835 -49.46 5.29 -19.77
CA LEU A 835 -50.70 4.54 -19.60
C LEU A 835 -51.56 5.18 -18.50
N CYS A 836 -50.99 5.54 -17.36
CA CYS A 836 -51.69 6.26 -16.29
C CYS A 836 -52.21 7.61 -16.77
N LEU A 837 -51.42 8.38 -17.53
CA LEU A 837 -51.83 9.65 -18.15
C LEU A 837 -52.98 9.45 -19.14
N VAL A 838 -52.89 8.42 -19.99
CA VAL A 838 -53.95 8.04 -20.94
C VAL A 838 -55.19 7.57 -20.18
N LEU A 839 -55.06 6.82 -19.09
CA LEU A 839 -56.19 6.38 -18.28
C LEU A 839 -56.85 7.55 -17.54
N VAL A 840 -56.08 8.50 -17.03
CA VAL A 840 -56.61 9.74 -16.43
C VAL A 840 -57.28 10.60 -17.48
N TRP A 841 -56.65 10.80 -18.64
CA TRP A 841 -57.23 11.51 -19.78
C TRP A 841 -58.49 10.82 -20.29
N ASN A 842 -58.50 9.50 -20.38
CA ASN A 842 -59.64 8.70 -20.79
C ASN A 842 -60.76 8.77 -19.74
N ARG A 843 -60.43 8.80 -18.45
CA ARG A 843 -61.41 9.00 -17.38
C ARG A 843 -62.01 10.41 -17.42
N GLU A 844 -61.21 11.43 -17.69
CA GLU A 844 -61.67 12.81 -17.85
C GLU A 844 -62.50 12.98 -19.13
N LEU A 845 -62.07 12.37 -20.24
CA LEU A 845 -62.81 12.32 -21.49
C LEU A 845 -64.14 11.58 -21.32
N HIS A 846 -64.16 10.45 -20.61
CA HIS A 846 -65.40 9.75 -20.24
C HIS A 846 -66.28 10.62 -19.35
N ARG A 847 -65.71 11.44 -18.47
CA ARG A 847 -66.47 12.40 -17.66
C ARG A 847 -67.13 13.47 -18.53
N GLN A 848 -66.39 14.04 -19.48
CA GLN A 848 -66.90 15.03 -20.43
C GLN A 848 -67.94 14.43 -21.40
N ILE A 849 -67.71 13.19 -21.85
CA ILE A 849 -68.67 12.43 -22.66
C ILE A 849 -69.91 12.13 -21.84
N GLN A 850 -69.81 11.79 -20.55
CA GLN A 850 -70.98 11.57 -19.68
C GLN A 850 -71.74 12.86 -19.40
N GLU A 851 -71.06 13.99 -19.21
CA GLU A 851 -71.71 15.29 -19.04
C GLU A 851 -72.48 15.70 -20.32
N ARG A 852 -71.89 15.53 -21.51
CA ARG A 852 -72.57 15.78 -22.79
C ARG A 852 -73.65 14.75 -23.12
N SER A 853 -73.42 13.47 -22.79
CA SER A 853 -74.41 12.40 -22.99
C SER A 853 -75.61 12.60 -22.07
N ARG A 854 -75.43 13.12 -20.85
CA ARG A 854 -76.55 13.51 -19.99
C ARG A 854 -77.35 14.67 -20.57
N GLN A 855 -76.70 15.66 -21.16
CA GLN A 855 -77.38 16.76 -21.85
C GLN A 855 -78.17 16.27 -23.08
N LEU A 856 -77.57 15.40 -23.90
CA LEU A 856 -78.23 14.78 -25.06
C LEU A 856 -79.35 13.80 -24.65
N GLU A 857 -79.18 13.01 -23.58
CA GLU A 857 -80.22 12.14 -23.03
C GLU A 857 -81.43 12.95 -22.54
N THR A 858 -81.23 14.14 -21.94
CA THR A 858 -82.35 14.98 -21.55
C THR A 858 -83.10 15.57 -22.75
N GLU A 859 -82.40 15.93 -23.83
CA GLU A 859 -83.04 16.39 -25.08
C GLU A 859 -83.75 15.27 -25.84
N ILE A 860 -83.17 14.07 -25.88
CA ILE A 860 -83.79 12.89 -26.51
C ILE A 860 -85.00 12.41 -25.70
N ARG A 861 -84.88 12.31 -24.36
CA ARG A 861 -86.01 11.90 -23.49
C ARG A 861 -87.18 12.88 -23.51
N THR A 862 -86.93 14.18 -23.71
CA THR A 862 -88.03 15.15 -23.83
C THR A 862 -88.74 15.05 -25.17
N ARG A 863 -88.01 14.78 -26.27
CA ARG A 863 -88.62 14.51 -27.59
C ARG A 863 -89.36 13.18 -27.66
N GLU A 864 -88.78 12.11 -27.12
CA GLU A 864 -89.44 10.79 -27.06
C GLU A 864 -90.68 10.81 -26.17
N ARG A 865 -90.66 11.52 -25.03
CA ARG A 865 -91.87 11.70 -24.20
C ARG A 865 -92.95 12.49 -24.91
N ALA A 866 -92.60 13.54 -25.67
CA ALA A 866 -93.56 14.32 -26.43
C ALA A 866 -94.18 13.53 -27.59
N GLU A 867 -93.39 12.68 -28.27
CA GLU A 867 -93.91 11.79 -29.33
C GLU A 867 -94.74 10.64 -28.76
N GLN A 868 -94.33 10.02 -27.63
CA GLN A 868 -95.12 9.01 -26.94
C GLN A 868 -96.42 9.58 -26.35
N GLN A 869 -96.41 10.80 -25.81
CA GLN A 869 -97.63 11.49 -25.36
C GLN A 869 -98.56 11.79 -26.53
N ARG A 870 -98.05 12.26 -27.67
CA ARG A 870 -98.88 12.49 -28.87
C ARG A 870 -99.46 11.19 -29.44
N ALA A 871 -98.68 10.10 -29.47
CA ALA A 871 -99.17 8.80 -29.92
C ALA A 871 -100.22 8.21 -28.96
N ALA A 872 -100.01 8.35 -27.64
CA ALA A 872 -100.97 7.93 -26.63
C ALA A 872 -102.25 8.79 -26.60
N GLU A 873 -102.15 10.11 -26.84
CA GLU A 873 -103.28 11.03 -26.97
C GLU A 873 -104.09 10.76 -28.24
N ALA A 874 -103.43 10.42 -29.36
CA ALA A 874 -104.12 10.07 -30.61
C ALA A 874 -104.93 8.77 -30.48
N GLU A 875 -104.40 7.75 -29.79
CA GLU A 875 -105.11 6.50 -29.52
C GLU A 875 -106.22 6.70 -28.48
N ARG A 876 -105.98 7.45 -27.41
CA ARG A 876 -107.04 7.86 -26.45
C ARG A 876 -108.15 8.66 -27.13
N ALA A 877 -107.81 9.54 -28.06
CA ALA A 877 -108.78 10.34 -28.82
C ALA A 877 -109.55 9.50 -29.86
N ARG A 878 -109.00 8.37 -30.33
CA ARG A 878 -109.71 7.39 -31.17
C ARG A 878 -110.70 6.58 -30.33
N ILE A 879 -110.24 6.03 -29.21
CA ILE A 879 -111.08 5.28 -28.26
C ILE A 879 -112.19 6.15 -27.68
N ALA A 880 -111.91 7.42 -27.33
CA ALA A 880 -112.92 8.35 -26.85
C ALA A 880 -113.98 8.73 -27.90
N ARG A 881 -113.64 8.66 -29.20
CA ARG A 881 -114.60 8.90 -30.30
C ARG A 881 -115.54 7.72 -30.48
N ASP A 882 -115.01 6.50 -30.54
CA ASP A 882 -115.83 5.28 -30.63
C ASP A 882 -116.75 5.14 -29.38
N LEU A 883 -116.25 5.53 -28.20
CA LEU A 883 -117.01 5.60 -26.96
C LEU A 883 -118.12 6.67 -27.00
N HIS A 884 -117.83 7.86 -27.54
CA HIS A 884 -118.82 8.94 -27.66
C HIS A 884 -119.96 8.57 -28.61
N ASP A 885 -119.67 7.81 -29.67
CA ASP A 885 -120.66 7.37 -30.65
C ASP A 885 -121.59 6.27 -30.09
N GLU A 886 -121.05 5.28 -29.36
CA GLU A 886 -121.83 4.17 -28.80
C GLU A 886 -122.62 4.58 -27.53
N LEU A 887 -122.03 5.42 -26.67
CA LEU A 887 -122.74 6.04 -25.54
C LEU A 887 -123.77 7.06 -26.02
N GLY A 888 -123.43 7.88 -27.02
CA GLY A 888 -124.30 8.90 -27.59
C GLY A 888 -125.56 8.31 -28.21
N THR A 889 -125.46 7.16 -28.90
CA THR A 889 -126.61 6.47 -29.47
C THR A 889 -127.55 5.94 -28.37
N SER A 890 -127.01 5.33 -27.32
CA SER A 890 -127.79 4.80 -26.19
C SER A 890 -128.40 5.90 -25.31
N LEU A 891 -127.69 7.02 -25.10
CA LEU A 891 -128.20 8.19 -24.36
C LEU A 891 -129.29 8.92 -25.13
N THR A 892 -129.16 9.05 -26.45
CA THR A 892 -130.15 9.68 -27.32
C THR A 892 -131.45 8.86 -27.31
N GLU A 893 -131.36 7.54 -27.33
CA GLU A 893 -132.53 6.66 -27.25
C GLU A 893 -133.20 6.72 -25.86
N MET A 894 -132.42 6.81 -24.77
CA MET A 894 -132.96 7.06 -23.42
C MET A 894 -133.59 8.45 -23.28
N SER A 895 -132.99 9.49 -23.85
CA SER A 895 -133.54 10.85 -23.87
C SER A 895 -134.83 10.91 -24.69
N LEU A 896 -134.94 10.17 -25.79
CA LEU A 896 -136.16 10.04 -26.58
C LEU A 896 -137.27 9.32 -25.79
N LEU A 897 -136.94 8.21 -25.11
CA LEU A 897 -137.88 7.48 -24.27
C LEU A 897 -138.33 8.29 -23.04
N ALA A 898 -137.44 9.11 -22.46
CA ALA A 898 -137.76 10.02 -21.36
C ALA A 898 -138.58 11.24 -21.81
N SER A 899 -138.24 11.82 -22.97
CA SER A 899 -138.95 12.98 -23.56
C SER A 899 -140.34 12.61 -24.04
N ALA A 900 -140.56 11.38 -24.53
CA ALA A 900 -141.87 10.83 -24.84
C ALA A 900 -142.76 10.58 -23.59
N GLY A 901 -142.22 10.76 -22.38
CA GLY A 901 -142.94 10.69 -21.10
C GLY A 901 -143.31 12.05 -20.48
N LEU A 902 -142.88 13.17 -21.08
CA LEU A 902 -143.15 14.53 -20.58
C LEU A 902 -144.40 15.17 -21.21
N GLY A 903 -145.11 14.47 -22.10
CA GLY A 903 -146.41 14.89 -22.62
C GLY A 903 -147.56 14.21 -21.88
N GLU A 904 -148.43 15.00 -21.25
CA GLU A 904 -149.64 14.54 -20.55
C GLU A 904 -150.52 13.64 -21.43
N LEU A 905 -150.97 12.48 -20.91
CA LEU A 905 -152.29 11.81 -21.11
C LEU A 905 -152.26 10.38 -20.47
N PRO A 906 -153.43 9.80 -20.10
CA PRO A 906 -153.61 8.99 -18.89
C PRO A 906 -153.38 7.48 -19.08
N GLY A 907 -152.68 6.85 -18.12
CA GLY A 907 -152.52 5.41 -18.02
C GLY A 907 -151.26 5.02 -17.22
N ALA A 908 -151.38 4.99 -15.89
CA ALA A 908 -150.26 4.79 -14.94
C ALA A 908 -149.47 3.49 -15.16
N GLU A 909 -150.06 2.43 -15.71
CA GLU A 909 -149.36 1.17 -16.00
C GLU A 909 -148.33 1.30 -17.13
N LYS A 910 -148.60 2.07 -18.20
CA LYS A 910 -147.67 2.18 -19.36
C LYS A 910 -146.48 3.08 -19.11
N SER A 911 -146.58 4.02 -18.17
CA SER A 911 -145.45 4.86 -17.76
C SER A 911 -144.46 4.10 -16.89
N GLN A 912 -144.94 3.17 -16.07
CA GLN A 912 -144.09 2.36 -15.20
C GLN A 912 -143.20 1.39 -16.02
N ASP A 913 -143.74 0.79 -17.08
CA ASP A 913 -142.95 -0.04 -18.01
C ASP A 913 -141.86 0.75 -18.75
N ARG A 914 -142.14 2.02 -19.11
CA ARG A 914 -141.13 2.89 -19.75
C ARG A 914 -140.02 3.30 -18.79
N PHE A 915 -140.36 3.66 -17.55
CA PHE A 915 -139.35 3.94 -16.53
C PHE A 915 -138.52 2.70 -16.18
N ARG A 916 -139.13 1.51 -16.17
CA ARG A 916 -138.42 0.24 -16.01
C ARG A 916 -137.45 -0.01 -17.17
N ALA A 917 -137.88 0.23 -18.41
CA ALA A 917 -137.04 0.11 -19.60
C ALA A 917 -135.86 1.12 -19.60
N ILE A 918 -136.08 2.36 -19.12
CA ILE A 918 -135.01 3.35 -18.91
C ILE A 918 -134.03 2.86 -17.83
N ALA A 919 -134.53 2.35 -16.70
CA ALA A 919 -133.69 1.83 -15.61
C ALA A 919 -132.93 0.55 -15.98
N GLU A 920 -133.47 -0.28 -16.87
CA GLU A 920 -132.78 -1.45 -17.43
C GLU A 920 -131.72 -1.05 -18.45
N LYS A 921 -132.00 -0.10 -19.35
CA LYS A 921 -131.01 0.44 -20.29
C LYS A 921 -129.89 1.19 -19.57
N ALA A 922 -130.18 1.93 -18.49
CA ALA A 922 -129.19 2.57 -17.65
C ALA A 922 -128.27 1.55 -16.94
N ARG A 923 -128.82 0.44 -16.43
CA ARG A 923 -128.02 -0.66 -15.86
C ARG A 923 -127.17 -1.38 -16.90
N ALA A 924 -127.67 -1.57 -18.11
CA ALA A 924 -126.90 -2.13 -19.22
C ALA A 924 -125.71 -1.24 -19.63
N LEU A 925 -125.87 0.09 -19.54
CA LEU A 925 -124.79 1.07 -19.76
C LEU A 925 -123.71 1.03 -18.67
N VAL A 926 -124.11 0.89 -17.40
CA VAL A 926 -123.17 0.76 -16.28
C VAL A 926 -122.37 -0.55 -16.41
N SER A 927 -123.03 -1.67 -16.73
CA SER A 927 -122.36 -2.95 -16.99
C SER A 927 -121.41 -2.91 -18.21
N GLY A 928 -121.76 -2.16 -19.26
CA GLY A 928 -120.87 -1.91 -20.40
C GLY A 928 -119.61 -1.14 -20.03
N LEU A 929 -119.71 -0.21 -19.08
CA LEU A 929 -118.58 0.59 -18.58
C LEU A 929 -117.57 -0.25 -17.80
N ASP A 930 -118.02 -1.21 -16.99
CA ASP A 930 -117.15 -2.07 -16.17
C ASP A 930 -116.26 -2.99 -17.02
N VAL A 931 -116.80 -3.52 -18.12
CA VAL A 931 -116.05 -4.31 -19.12
C VAL A 931 -114.94 -3.46 -19.77
N ILE A 932 -115.20 -2.17 -20.01
CA ILE A 932 -114.26 -1.23 -20.64
C ILE A 932 -113.15 -0.85 -19.66
N VAL A 933 -113.48 -0.59 -18.39
CA VAL A 933 -112.49 -0.34 -17.33
C VAL A 933 -111.55 -1.54 -17.17
N TRP A 934 -112.09 -2.76 -17.21
CA TRP A 934 -111.28 -3.98 -17.17
C TRP A 934 -110.40 -4.14 -18.43
N ALA A 935 -110.94 -3.91 -19.63
CA ALA A 935 -110.19 -4.06 -20.88
C ALA A 935 -109.01 -3.07 -21.01
N ILE A 936 -109.07 -1.92 -20.32
CA ILE A 936 -108.07 -0.85 -20.38
C ILE A 936 -107.03 -0.95 -19.24
N ASP A 937 -107.24 -1.75 -18.19
CA ASP A 937 -106.27 -1.91 -17.09
C ASP A 937 -105.00 -2.64 -17.56
N PRO A 938 -103.82 -1.98 -17.58
CA PRO A 938 -102.57 -2.60 -18.04
C PRO A 938 -102.04 -3.67 -17.07
N LYS A 939 -102.52 -3.70 -15.81
CA LYS A 939 -102.04 -4.64 -14.78
C LYS A 939 -102.66 -6.03 -14.87
N ARG A 940 -103.70 -6.21 -15.69
CA ARG A 940 -104.46 -7.46 -15.88
C ARG A 940 -104.49 -7.86 -17.35
N ASN A 941 -103.30 -7.96 -17.95
CA ASN A 941 -103.14 -8.22 -19.39
C ASN A 941 -102.74 -9.66 -19.73
N SER A 942 -102.58 -10.54 -18.74
CA SER A 942 -102.26 -11.94 -18.97
C SER A 942 -103.46 -12.73 -19.49
N LEU A 943 -103.20 -13.75 -20.28
CA LEU A 943 -104.21 -14.70 -20.74
C LEU A 943 -104.95 -15.35 -19.57
N GLN A 944 -104.24 -15.67 -18.48
CA GLN A 944 -104.86 -16.18 -17.25
C GLN A 944 -105.92 -15.21 -16.69
N SER A 945 -105.59 -13.94 -16.52
CA SER A 945 -106.53 -12.95 -15.98
C SER A 945 -107.75 -12.71 -16.88
N PHE A 946 -107.61 -12.94 -18.19
CA PHE A 946 -108.72 -12.89 -19.15
C PHE A 946 -109.60 -14.15 -19.07
N ALA A 947 -108.99 -15.32 -18.96
CA ALA A 947 -109.70 -16.58 -18.80
C ALA A 947 -110.53 -16.60 -17.49
N ASP A 948 -109.95 -16.15 -16.39
CA ASP A 948 -110.62 -16.01 -15.09
C ASP A 948 -111.84 -15.09 -15.20
N TYR A 949 -111.68 -13.93 -15.84
CA TYR A 949 -112.76 -12.96 -16.03
C TYR A 949 -113.89 -13.49 -16.91
N LEU A 950 -113.58 -14.18 -18.01
CA LEU A 950 -114.59 -14.83 -18.86
C LEU A 950 -115.33 -15.95 -18.14
N GLY A 951 -114.63 -16.73 -17.32
CA GLY A 951 -115.23 -17.77 -16.48
C GLY A 951 -116.25 -17.17 -15.51
N SER A 952 -115.85 -16.17 -14.72
CA SER A 952 -116.75 -15.49 -13.79
C SER A 952 -117.95 -14.83 -14.50
N TYR A 953 -117.74 -14.21 -15.66
CA TYR A 953 -118.83 -13.60 -16.45
C TYR A 953 -119.82 -14.65 -16.96
N ALA A 954 -119.34 -15.78 -17.48
CA ALA A 954 -120.19 -16.85 -17.99
C ALA A 954 -121.03 -17.48 -16.87
N GLU A 955 -120.42 -17.72 -15.69
CA GLU A 955 -121.13 -18.18 -14.49
C GLU A 955 -122.21 -17.19 -14.05
N GLU A 956 -121.87 -15.91 -13.94
CA GLU A 956 -122.82 -14.87 -13.53
C GLU A 956 -124.00 -14.76 -14.51
N LEU A 957 -123.73 -14.71 -15.82
CA LEU A 957 -124.76 -14.57 -16.83
C LEU A 957 -125.70 -15.78 -16.90
N LEU A 958 -125.17 -16.99 -16.71
CA LEU A 958 -125.94 -18.24 -16.80
C LEU A 958 -126.61 -18.62 -15.47
N SER A 959 -126.16 -18.08 -14.33
CA SER A 959 -126.75 -18.35 -13.00
C SER A 959 -128.24 -18.01 -12.89
N ALA A 960 -128.71 -17.03 -13.67
CA ALA A 960 -130.11 -16.63 -13.73
C ALA A 960 -130.97 -17.51 -14.67
N SER A 961 -130.36 -18.47 -15.37
CA SER A 961 -131.01 -19.39 -16.32
C SER A 961 -130.91 -20.84 -15.83
N SER A 962 -131.85 -21.70 -16.21
CA SER A 962 -131.83 -23.13 -15.85
C SER A 962 -130.83 -23.97 -16.67
N THR A 963 -129.75 -23.34 -17.18
CA THR A 963 -128.75 -23.97 -18.05
C THR A 963 -127.46 -24.18 -17.27
N VAL A 964 -126.95 -25.41 -17.23
CA VAL A 964 -125.70 -25.75 -16.55
C VAL A 964 -124.52 -25.29 -17.39
N CYS A 965 -123.61 -24.51 -16.81
CA CYS A 965 -122.36 -24.10 -17.45
C CYS A 965 -121.23 -25.07 -17.04
N ARG A 966 -120.61 -25.75 -18.00
CA ARG A 966 -119.34 -26.47 -17.80
C ARG A 966 -118.17 -25.62 -18.28
N LEU A 967 -117.35 -25.17 -17.35
CA LEU A 967 -116.10 -24.49 -17.66
C LEU A 967 -114.97 -25.51 -17.82
N ARG A 968 -114.33 -25.53 -19.00
CA ARG A 968 -113.07 -26.23 -19.26
C ARG A 968 -111.97 -25.23 -19.52
N ILE A 969 -111.44 -24.67 -18.44
CA ILE A 969 -110.33 -23.72 -18.47
C ILE A 969 -109.14 -24.38 -17.74
N PRO A 970 -107.98 -24.55 -18.38
CA PRO A 970 -106.76 -25.02 -17.71
C PRO A 970 -106.39 -24.11 -16.53
N ILE A 971 -105.96 -24.70 -15.41
CA ILE A 971 -105.66 -23.98 -14.14
C ILE A 971 -104.46 -23.02 -14.30
N GLU A 972 -103.53 -23.33 -15.19
CA GLU A 972 -102.41 -22.47 -15.55
C GLU A 972 -102.36 -22.33 -17.08
N CYS A 973 -102.80 -21.17 -17.58
CA CYS A 973 -102.45 -20.70 -18.92
C CYS A 973 -101.06 -20.07 -18.88
N ASP A 974 -100.29 -20.16 -19.97
CA ASP A 974 -98.95 -19.55 -19.99
C ASP A 974 -99.05 -18.02 -19.83
N ALA A 975 -97.94 -17.41 -19.41
CA ALA A 975 -97.79 -15.97 -19.21
C ALA A 975 -97.78 -15.15 -20.53
N VAL A 976 -98.71 -15.43 -21.44
CA VAL A 976 -98.93 -14.68 -22.67
C VAL A 976 -99.75 -13.43 -22.36
N THR A 977 -99.32 -12.28 -22.88
CA THR A 977 -100.07 -11.04 -22.74
C THR A 977 -100.96 -10.80 -23.96
N LEU A 978 -102.23 -10.49 -23.72
CA LEU A 978 -103.18 -10.13 -24.77
C LEU A 978 -103.25 -8.60 -24.89
N THR A 979 -103.23 -8.08 -26.12
CA THR A 979 -103.42 -6.64 -26.35
C THR A 979 -104.83 -6.22 -25.91
N GLY A 980 -104.99 -4.96 -25.49
CA GLY A 980 -106.32 -4.44 -25.08
C GLY A 980 -107.39 -4.59 -26.16
N SER A 981 -107.01 -4.42 -27.43
CA SER A 981 -107.90 -4.67 -28.58
C SER A 981 -108.30 -6.14 -28.70
N ALA A 982 -107.35 -7.07 -28.52
CA ALA A 982 -107.65 -8.50 -28.59
C ALA A 982 -108.59 -8.93 -27.45
N ARG A 983 -108.34 -8.48 -26.21
CA ARG A 983 -109.19 -8.77 -25.04
C ARG A 983 -110.62 -8.26 -25.26
N HIS A 984 -110.76 -7.02 -25.73
CA HIS A 984 -112.07 -6.40 -25.93
C HIS A 984 -112.89 -7.10 -27.03
N SER A 985 -112.29 -7.36 -28.20
CA SER A 985 -112.99 -8.02 -29.31
C SER A 985 -113.34 -9.48 -28.99
N LEU A 986 -112.48 -10.21 -28.28
CA LEU A 986 -112.76 -11.58 -27.84
C LEU A 986 -113.89 -11.63 -26.79
N PHE A 987 -113.89 -10.71 -25.81
CA PHE A 987 -114.96 -10.62 -24.82
C PHE A 987 -116.33 -10.41 -25.48
N LEU A 988 -116.43 -9.45 -26.42
CA LEU A 988 -117.69 -9.19 -27.11
C LEU A 988 -118.15 -10.41 -27.95
N ALA A 989 -117.21 -11.15 -28.54
CA ALA A 989 -117.54 -12.37 -29.26
C ALA A 989 -118.12 -13.46 -28.35
N VAL A 990 -117.51 -13.69 -27.18
CA VAL A 990 -118.00 -14.65 -26.18
C VAL A 990 -119.35 -14.22 -25.60
N LYS A 991 -119.51 -12.94 -25.27
CA LYS A 991 -120.78 -12.37 -24.78
C LYS A 991 -121.93 -12.58 -25.76
N GLU A 992 -121.69 -12.35 -27.05
CA GLU A 992 -122.71 -12.53 -28.08
C GLU A 992 -123.06 -14.03 -28.23
N ALA A 993 -122.07 -14.92 -28.21
CA ALA A 993 -122.29 -16.36 -28.27
C ALA A 993 -123.11 -16.89 -27.08
N LEU A 994 -122.77 -16.50 -25.84
CA LEU A 994 -123.51 -16.91 -24.64
C LEU A 994 -124.94 -16.32 -24.61
N ASN A 995 -125.13 -15.07 -25.04
CA ASN A 995 -126.47 -14.50 -25.17
C ASN A 995 -127.32 -15.25 -26.21
N ASN A 996 -126.72 -15.73 -27.30
CA ASN A 996 -127.41 -16.57 -28.28
C ASN A 996 -127.85 -17.90 -27.67
N VAL A 997 -127.03 -18.53 -26.81
CA VAL A 997 -127.43 -19.74 -26.06
C VAL A 997 -128.67 -19.47 -25.21
N ILE A 998 -128.66 -18.42 -24.40
CA ILE A 998 -129.76 -18.08 -23.48
C ILE A 998 -131.05 -17.75 -24.24
N ARG A 999 -130.96 -16.96 -25.33
CA ARG A 999 -132.14 -16.47 -26.05
C ARG A 999 -132.69 -17.44 -27.09
N HIS A 1000 -131.85 -18.30 -27.66
CA HIS A 1000 -132.20 -19.04 -28.87
C HIS A 1000 -131.97 -20.55 -28.81
N ALA A 1001 -131.11 -21.07 -27.93
CA ALA A 1001 -130.76 -22.48 -27.93
C ALA A 1001 -131.75 -23.36 -27.15
N SER A 1002 -132.42 -22.83 -26.12
CA SER A 1002 -133.19 -23.65 -25.15
C SER A 1002 -132.36 -24.85 -24.63
N ALA A 1003 -131.05 -24.63 -24.45
CA ALA A 1003 -130.09 -25.63 -24.02
C ALA A 1003 -130.21 -25.90 -22.52
N THR A 1004 -130.06 -27.15 -22.12
CA THR A 1004 -129.94 -27.52 -20.69
C THR A 1004 -128.50 -27.45 -20.21
N GLU A 1005 -127.54 -27.49 -21.13
CA GLU A 1005 -126.11 -27.45 -20.83
C GLU A 1005 -125.34 -26.68 -21.90
N VAL A 1006 -124.37 -25.88 -21.45
CA VAL A 1006 -123.40 -25.19 -22.29
C VAL A 1006 -121.99 -25.43 -21.75
N GLU A 1007 -121.06 -25.72 -22.65
CA GLU A 1007 -119.64 -25.91 -22.36
C GLU A 1007 -118.85 -24.73 -22.94
N LEU A 1008 -118.10 -24.05 -22.07
CA LEU A 1008 -117.12 -23.02 -22.45
C LEU A 1008 -115.73 -23.59 -22.21
N GLN A 1009 -115.00 -23.80 -23.30
CA GLN A 1009 -113.63 -24.29 -23.28
C GLN A 1009 -112.68 -23.20 -23.79
N ILE A 1010 -111.61 -22.96 -23.03
CA ILE A 1010 -110.50 -22.08 -23.44
C ILE A 1010 -109.27 -22.96 -23.52
N THR A 1011 -108.60 -22.98 -24.67
CA THR A 1011 -107.41 -23.81 -24.89
C THR A 1011 -106.34 -22.99 -25.58
N GLN A 1012 -105.15 -22.99 -24.99
CA GLN A 1012 -103.97 -22.39 -25.57
C GLN A 1012 -103.18 -23.44 -26.34
N PHE A 1013 -102.78 -23.10 -27.56
CA PHE A 1013 -101.78 -23.81 -28.35
C PHE A 1013 -100.59 -22.86 -28.60
N ASP A 1014 -99.40 -23.40 -28.92
CA ASP A 1014 -98.14 -22.63 -29.01
C ASP A 1014 -98.22 -21.30 -29.79
N HIS A 1015 -99.09 -21.22 -30.80
CA HIS A 1015 -99.23 -20.03 -31.67
C HIS A 1015 -100.66 -19.52 -31.84
N ARG A 1016 -101.63 -20.07 -31.10
CA ARG A 1016 -103.03 -19.63 -31.19
C ARG A 1016 -103.81 -19.87 -29.90
N LEU A 1017 -104.70 -18.94 -29.59
CA LEU A 1017 -105.72 -19.10 -28.56
C LEU A 1017 -107.02 -19.57 -29.22
N GLU A 1018 -107.62 -20.60 -28.64
CA GLU A 1018 -108.87 -21.17 -29.11
C GLU A 1018 -109.92 -21.12 -27.99
N ILE A 1019 -111.07 -20.52 -28.29
CA ILE A 1019 -112.23 -20.46 -27.41
C ILE A 1019 -113.39 -21.17 -28.09
N VAL A 1020 -113.96 -22.18 -27.43
CA VAL A 1020 -115.06 -23.00 -27.94
C VAL A 1020 -116.25 -22.87 -26.99
N ILE A 1021 -117.42 -22.56 -27.55
CA ILE A 1021 -118.69 -22.49 -26.84
C ILE A 1021 -119.64 -23.49 -27.49
N ALA A 1022 -120.03 -24.54 -26.78
CA ALA A 1022 -120.88 -25.61 -27.30
C ALA A 1022 -122.14 -25.76 -26.43
N ASP A 1023 -123.33 -25.68 -27.03
CA ASP A 1023 -124.61 -25.92 -26.36
C ASP A 1023 -125.26 -27.21 -26.85
N ASN A 1024 -126.10 -27.82 -26.01
CA ASN A 1024 -126.89 -29.02 -26.34
C ASN A 1024 -128.33 -28.70 -26.77
N GLY A 1025 -128.59 -27.47 -27.18
CA GLY A 1025 -129.93 -26.96 -27.45
C GLY A 1025 -130.51 -27.44 -28.79
N ARG A 1026 -131.54 -26.74 -29.26
CA ARG A 1026 -132.28 -27.12 -30.47
C ARG A 1026 -131.48 -27.00 -31.77
N GLY A 1027 -130.30 -26.36 -31.74
CA GLY A 1027 -129.50 -26.07 -32.93
C GLY A 1027 -130.28 -25.35 -34.04
N PHE A 1028 -129.67 -25.18 -35.20
CA PHE A 1028 -130.31 -24.59 -36.38
C PHE A 1028 -129.63 -25.03 -37.66
N ASP A 1029 -130.34 -24.89 -38.78
CA ASP A 1029 -129.76 -25.04 -40.10
C ASP A 1029 -129.22 -23.69 -40.60
N TRP A 1030 -127.91 -23.64 -40.88
CA TRP A 1030 -127.20 -22.46 -41.31
C TRP A 1030 -127.81 -21.83 -42.58
N ASN A 1031 -128.41 -22.64 -43.45
CA ASN A 1031 -128.92 -22.19 -44.74
C ASN A 1031 -130.33 -21.58 -44.69
N THR A 1032 -131.08 -21.77 -43.59
CA THR A 1032 -132.49 -21.35 -43.49
C THR A 1032 -132.73 -20.18 -42.55
N ILE A 1033 -131.71 -19.72 -41.80
CA ILE A 1033 -131.83 -18.57 -40.89
C ILE A 1033 -131.74 -17.23 -41.65
N ARG A 1034 -132.72 -16.35 -41.41
CA ARG A 1034 -132.61 -14.90 -41.70
C ARG A 1034 -131.51 -14.31 -40.82
N ARG A 1035 -130.40 -13.90 -41.44
CA ARG A 1035 -129.19 -13.39 -40.79
C ARG A 1035 -129.51 -12.34 -39.72
N GLY A 1036 -129.34 -12.70 -38.45
CA GLY A 1036 -129.21 -11.72 -37.37
C GLY A 1036 -127.80 -11.12 -37.36
N ASN A 1037 -127.67 -9.87 -36.92
CA ASN A 1037 -126.38 -9.16 -36.91
C ASN A 1037 -125.33 -9.82 -36.01
N GLY A 1038 -125.74 -10.60 -34.99
CA GLY A 1038 -124.86 -11.18 -33.97
C GLY A 1038 -123.74 -12.09 -34.52
N LEU A 1039 -124.09 -13.11 -35.31
CA LEU A 1039 -123.10 -14.08 -35.82
C LEU A 1039 -122.15 -13.48 -36.87
N THR A 1040 -122.62 -12.50 -37.65
CA THR A 1040 -121.79 -11.76 -38.62
C THR A 1040 -120.79 -10.85 -37.91
N ASN A 1041 -121.24 -10.19 -36.82
CA ASN A 1041 -120.39 -9.33 -36.01
C ASN A 1041 -119.28 -10.11 -35.30
N ILE A 1042 -119.55 -11.33 -34.82
CA ILE A 1042 -118.51 -12.20 -34.24
C ILE A 1042 -117.41 -12.46 -35.28
N ARG A 1043 -117.78 -12.82 -36.51
CA ARG A 1043 -116.83 -13.12 -37.59
C ARG A 1043 -115.97 -11.90 -37.97
N GLN A 1044 -116.60 -10.74 -38.20
CA GLN A 1044 -115.89 -9.51 -38.56
C GLN A 1044 -114.89 -9.06 -37.48
N ARG A 1045 -115.26 -9.23 -36.21
CA ARG A 1045 -114.38 -8.89 -35.08
C ARG A 1045 -113.17 -9.80 -34.98
N LEU A 1046 -113.32 -11.11 -35.27
CA LEU A 1046 -112.17 -12.02 -35.30
C LEU A 1046 -111.29 -11.80 -36.53
N GLU A 1047 -111.87 -11.51 -37.70
CA GLU A 1047 -111.10 -11.16 -38.91
C GLU A 1047 -110.23 -9.91 -38.70
N ALA A 1048 -110.73 -8.91 -37.95
CA ALA A 1048 -109.95 -7.72 -37.56
C ALA A 1048 -108.76 -8.02 -36.64
N LEU A 1049 -108.77 -9.17 -35.95
CA LEU A 1049 -107.66 -9.67 -35.15
C LEU A 1049 -106.78 -10.69 -35.90
N HIS A 1050 -106.97 -10.85 -37.20
CA HIS A 1050 -106.37 -11.92 -38.00
C HIS A 1050 -106.72 -13.34 -37.50
N GLY A 1051 -107.85 -13.49 -36.81
CA GLY A 1051 -108.40 -14.74 -36.32
C GLY A 1051 -109.48 -15.34 -37.22
N GLN A 1052 -109.97 -16.52 -36.85
CA GLN A 1052 -110.97 -17.31 -37.58
C GLN A 1052 -112.15 -17.65 -36.67
N CYS A 1053 -113.37 -17.59 -37.21
CA CYS A 1053 -114.60 -18.04 -36.57
C CYS A 1053 -115.20 -19.21 -37.35
N GLN A 1054 -115.48 -20.33 -36.67
CA GLN A 1054 -116.19 -21.47 -37.23
C GLN A 1054 -117.44 -21.74 -36.38
N ILE A 1055 -118.60 -21.83 -37.03
CA ILE A 1055 -119.88 -22.09 -36.37
C ILE A 1055 -120.45 -23.37 -36.97
N GLU A 1056 -120.72 -24.34 -36.12
CA GLU A 1056 -121.31 -25.63 -36.48
C GLU A 1056 -122.63 -25.79 -35.74
N SER A 1057 -123.73 -25.98 -36.46
CA SER A 1057 -125.04 -26.19 -35.85
C SER A 1057 -125.82 -27.23 -36.64
N GLN A 1058 -126.54 -28.11 -35.94
CA GLN A 1058 -127.46 -29.06 -36.54
C GLN A 1058 -128.79 -29.04 -35.77
N PRO A 1059 -129.94 -28.97 -36.45
CA PRO A 1059 -131.24 -29.05 -35.78
C PRO A 1059 -131.34 -30.31 -34.89
N GLY A 1060 -131.69 -30.09 -33.62
CA GLY A 1060 -131.82 -31.12 -32.58
C GLY A 1060 -130.51 -31.57 -31.91
N LYS A 1061 -129.33 -31.05 -32.30
CA LYS A 1061 -128.03 -31.47 -31.74
C LYS A 1061 -127.19 -30.34 -31.13
N GLY A 1062 -127.74 -29.13 -31.03
CA GLY A 1062 -127.05 -27.97 -30.46
C GLY A 1062 -126.21 -27.17 -31.46
N THR A 1063 -125.47 -26.19 -30.93
CA THR A 1063 -124.56 -25.31 -31.69
C THR A 1063 -123.19 -25.24 -31.04
N THR A 1064 -122.14 -25.20 -31.85
CA THR A 1064 -120.76 -24.96 -31.43
C THR A 1064 -120.18 -23.75 -32.15
N VAL A 1065 -119.72 -22.77 -31.39
CA VAL A 1065 -119.03 -21.58 -31.87
C VAL A 1065 -117.56 -21.67 -31.47
N LYS A 1066 -116.68 -21.68 -32.46
CA LYS A 1066 -115.24 -21.81 -32.29
C LYS A 1066 -114.53 -20.54 -32.77
N CYS A 1067 -113.80 -19.91 -31.87
CA CYS A 1067 -113.06 -18.66 -32.09
C CYS A 1067 -111.56 -18.94 -31.93
N ALA A 1068 -110.78 -18.76 -32.99
CA ALA A 1068 -109.33 -18.97 -32.97
C ALA A 1068 -108.59 -17.67 -33.33
N VAL A 1069 -107.65 -17.22 -32.50
CA VAL A 1069 -106.83 -16.02 -32.76
C VAL A 1069 -105.34 -16.33 -32.61
N PRO A 1070 -104.45 -15.76 -33.44
CA PRO A 1070 -103.02 -15.96 -33.32
C PRO A 1070 -102.46 -15.30 -32.05
N LEU A 1071 -101.55 -15.99 -31.35
CA LEU A 1071 -100.82 -15.43 -30.21
C LEU A 1071 -99.44 -14.92 -30.68
N PRO A 1072 -98.97 -13.75 -30.19
CA PRO A 1072 -97.65 -13.24 -30.54
C PRO A 1072 -96.56 -14.17 -30.02
N HIS A 1073 -95.64 -14.56 -30.92
CA HIS A 1073 -94.53 -15.46 -30.63
C HIS A 1073 -93.58 -14.82 -29.60
N ASN A 1074 -93.39 -15.45 -28.44
CA ASN A 1074 -92.39 -15.05 -27.47
C ASN A 1074 -91.14 -15.93 -27.68
N PRO A 1075 -90.07 -15.46 -28.33
CA PRO A 1075 -88.82 -16.22 -28.39
C PRO A 1075 -88.25 -16.35 -26.97
N SER A 1076 -87.91 -17.59 -26.61
CA SER A 1076 -87.33 -17.98 -25.32
C SER A 1076 -86.00 -17.30 -25.02
#